data_AF-A0A3D4PMZ1-F1
#
_entry.id   AF-A0A3D4PMZ1-F1
#
_cell.length_a   1.000
_cell.length_b   1.000
_cell.length_c   1.000
_cell.angle_alpha   90.00
_cell.angle_beta   90.00
_cell.angle_gamma   90.00
#
_symmetry.space_group_name_H-M   'P 1'
#
loop_
_entity.id
_entity.type
_entity.pdbx_description
1 polymer ?
#
loop_
_entity_poly.entity_id
_entity_poly.type
_entity_poly.pdbx_seq_one_letter_code
_entity_poly.pdbx_strand_id
1 'polypeptide(L)'
;MSHGPHFIRRSIAAIAAAVVVIPLGLSMGMGAAVASTAVPSVAAEVALVDVISQGRPVSASSEESSELPAGAVVDNVPTTRWASEEGVAPQWITIDLGTGASVSKVVLQWEEAFASKYRVELSADGATWTTLATVSAGDGATDEHANLTGTGRYLRVYGTERGTQWGYSLWSVEVYGTPGDTAPTDPETGTTVNVSTAAQLSDALADAEPGQTITLSEGTYRGSFVATQPGTAEQPITLTGPRSAVLINEASSGSLSGCPRPTSGWNSGYGLWLFEASHWNVNGVTIADSKKGIVLDAATHVSIDGVLVRDIAEEGVHFRRSSADGVIRNSEIMRTGLVKAGYGEGLYLGSSKSNFNCYADSSGFDRSDRVQVLDNDFGPGIAAEHIDIKEGTHDGIVRGNTFDGQGLSGENSADSWIDAKGNDYLIEGNTGSFAAPGTFANGYETHNLLEGFGCGNVWKNNDSDLGGVGDYAIRVSSTSKCASNPNTVYDSNTVTNANSGLTNVAVTPSGETPGDIDPVEEAPSANETLVTSISQLQTAIDSADAGDTIVLEDGTYSVSSSAPISVAGGGSAGNPVTIKAETVGGVTLTGSASFVFDEAHDIKIEGFVLTQSTKLEVPADSRAITFSRDEFVFAQSAEHNLMIRADDSVVEYSWFHGKNTIGVYLGIEGAGSTEMATGVRVHHNYFSDQNFTGANGGESIRLGVSPRALSVAGAIIEYNLFENANGDPEAISVKSSGNTIRYNTIRNSFGGIVLRHGNDNTVVGNRIIDGSKGIRIYGNDHAIINNYIAGIDDEAIVVGSGTLRDHYEGEPSDSRRTNDAPDRIRIALNTLVNNGDGIAGETNRTVPPLDVTIVDNIIQGATGSLADVPLMQDFYWRGNILWGSASDGNIPKAGYSRSNPQLAQDAAGTWRPGSTSPAIDAANQTNHDDWVTDDIDGRARSGTFDVGSHEVTTAAATRAPLTTADVGPEAG
;
A
#
# COMPACT_ATOMS: atom_id res chain seq x y z
N MET A 1 -60.72 -7.81 11.00
CA MET A 1 -61.93 -7.02 10.64
C MET A 1 -61.48 -6.02 9.59
N SER A 2 -61.72 -6.31 8.30
CA SER A 2 -62.82 -5.74 7.47
C SER A 2 -62.46 -4.35 6.92
N HIS A 3 -62.41 -4.03 5.62
CA HIS A 3 -62.78 -4.65 4.34
C HIS A 3 -62.04 -3.89 3.21
N GLY A 4 -61.72 -4.54 2.08
CA GLY A 4 -61.54 -3.85 0.78
C GLY A 4 -62.89 -3.32 0.24
N PRO A 5 -63.00 -2.73 -0.97
CA PRO A 5 -62.59 -3.42 -2.21
C PRO A 5 -62.23 -2.55 -3.45
N HIS A 6 -61.61 -3.19 -4.46
CA HIS A 6 -61.91 -3.21 -5.92
C HIS A 6 -62.25 -1.90 -6.72
N PHE A 7 -61.94 -1.68 -8.01
CA PHE A 7 -61.49 -2.45 -9.19
C PHE A 7 -61.33 -1.42 -10.38
N ILE A 8 -60.77 -1.85 -11.54
CA ILE A 8 -61.10 -1.50 -12.95
C ILE A 8 -60.03 -0.80 -13.85
N ARG A 9 -59.48 -1.62 -14.79
CA ARG A 9 -59.27 -1.45 -16.27
C ARG A 9 -58.22 -0.42 -16.77
N ARG A 10 -57.52 -0.55 -17.90
CA ARG A 10 -57.42 -1.49 -19.06
C ARG A 10 -56.25 -1.04 -19.97
N SER A 11 -55.64 -2.02 -20.68
CA SER A 11 -55.12 -1.98 -22.09
C SER A 11 -53.88 -1.11 -22.42
N ILE A 12 -52.72 -1.67 -22.82
CA ILE A 12 -52.29 -2.19 -24.16
C ILE A 12 -52.44 -1.18 -25.32
N ALA A 13 -51.31 -0.74 -25.89
CA ALA A 13 -51.13 -0.53 -27.33
C ALA A 13 -49.63 -0.48 -27.72
N ALA A 14 -49.26 -1.34 -28.66
CA ALA A 14 -47.99 -1.39 -29.38
C ALA A 14 -48.20 -0.85 -30.80
N ILE A 15 -47.25 -0.09 -31.36
CA ILE A 15 -47.15 0.31 -32.79
C ILE A 15 -45.66 0.69 -33.00
N ALA A 16 -44.91 0.40 -34.07
CA ALA A 16 -44.93 -0.54 -35.19
C ALA A 16 -43.63 -0.25 -35.98
N ALA A 17 -42.90 -1.28 -36.40
CA ALA A 17 -41.84 -1.18 -37.40
C ALA A 17 -42.47 -1.20 -38.82
N ALA A 18 -42.01 -0.34 -39.71
CA ALA A 18 -42.40 -0.37 -41.13
C ALA A 18 -41.14 -0.43 -42.03
N VAL A 19 -40.99 -1.58 -42.67
CA VAL A 19 -40.13 -1.84 -43.83
C VAL A 19 -40.88 -1.38 -45.09
N VAL A 20 -40.20 -0.69 -46.02
CA VAL A 20 -40.65 -0.52 -47.41
C VAL A 20 -39.49 -0.86 -48.35
N VAL A 21 -39.84 -1.54 -49.44
CA VAL A 21 -39.00 -2.28 -50.40
C VAL A 21 -39.28 -1.74 -51.81
N ILE A 22 -38.19 -1.47 -52.59
CA ILE A 22 -38.02 -1.55 -54.09
C ILE A 22 -38.70 -0.44 -54.97
N PRO A 23 -38.20 -0.03 -56.18
CA PRO A 23 -37.32 -0.74 -57.14
C PRO A 23 -36.13 -0.01 -57.82
N LEU A 24 -35.34 -0.84 -58.51
CA LEU A 24 -34.33 -0.61 -59.55
C LEU A 24 -34.76 0.29 -60.73
N GLY A 25 -33.80 1.07 -61.25
CA GLY A 25 -33.81 1.64 -62.59
C GLY A 25 -32.40 2.04 -63.06
N LEU A 26 -31.91 1.41 -64.13
CA LEU A 26 -30.64 1.66 -64.84
C LEU A 26 -30.67 3.00 -65.64
N SER A 27 -29.56 3.76 -65.65
CA SER A 27 -29.06 4.43 -66.87
C SER A 27 -27.62 4.98 -66.72
N MET A 28 -26.81 4.76 -67.76
CA MET A 28 -25.40 5.19 -67.96
C MET A 28 -25.23 6.72 -68.01
N GLY A 29 -24.05 7.23 -67.62
CA GLY A 29 -23.61 8.59 -67.95
C GLY A 29 -22.24 8.97 -67.34
N MET A 30 -21.30 9.39 -68.20
CA MET A 30 -19.89 9.70 -67.92
C MET A 30 -19.65 10.97 -67.07
N GLY A 31 -18.62 10.93 -66.23
CA GLY A 31 -17.57 11.94 -66.04
C GLY A 31 -17.93 13.40 -65.70
N ALA A 32 -17.57 13.84 -64.49
CA ALA A 32 -16.85 15.11 -64.25
C ALA A 32 -16.38 15.17 -62.78
N ALA A 33 -15.08 15.36 -62.57
CA ALA A 33 -14.52 15.75 -61.28
C ALA A 33 -14.96 17.18 -60.96
N VAL A 34 -15.53 17.38 -59.76
CA VAL A 34 -15.77 18.72 -59.20
C VAL A 34 -15.10 18.76 -57.84
N ALA A 35 -14.04 19.57 -57.76
CA ALA A 35 -13.39 19.92 -56.51
C ALA A 35 -14.37 20.68 -55.61
N SER A 36 -14.62 20.16 -54.41
CA SER A 36 -15.35 20.87 -53.36
C SER A 36 -14.35 21.74 -52.59
N THR A 37 -14.44 23.05 -52.77
CA THR A 37 -13.80 24.04 -51.90
C THR A 37 -14.69 24.22 -50.68
N ALA A 38 -14.24 23.74 -49.51
CA ALA A 38 -14.86 24.03 -48.23
C ALA A 38 -14.76 25.54 -47.94
N VAL A 39 -15.91 26.15 -47.64
CA VAL A 39 -16.01 27.50 -47.10
C VAL A 39 -15.94 27.37 -45.57
N PRO A 40 -15.06 28.08 -44.86
CA PRO A 40 -15.06 28.03 -43.40
C PRO A 40 -16.28 28.83 -42.90
N SER A 41 -17.20 28.16 -42.19
CA SER A 41 -18.20 28.87 -41.40
C SER A 41 -17.51 29.39 -40.13
N VAL A 42 -17.31 30.70 -40.06
CA VAL A 42 -17.01 31.37 -38.79
C VAL A 42 -18.31 31.36 -37.99
N ALA A 43 -18.44 30.39 -37.08
CA ALA A 43 -19.35 30.54 -35.96
C ALA A 43 -18.68 31.55 -35.02
N ALA A 44 -19.30 32.72 -34.86
CA ALA A 44 -18.94 33.64 -33.79
C ALA A 44 -19.27 32.97 -32.46
N GLU A 45 -18.24 32.60 -31.72
CA GLU A 45 -18.32 32.19 -30.33
C GLU A 45 -18.90 33.36 -29.54
N VAL A 46 -20.10 33.19 -28.99
CA VAL A 46 -20.58 34.08 -27.94
C VAL A 46 -19.72 33.75 -26.75
N ALA A 47 -18.73 34.59 -26.44
CA ALA A 47 -17.94 34.47 -25.23
C ALA A 47 -18.90 34.43 -24.03
N LEU A 48 -19.08 33.24 -23.45
CA LEU A 48 -19.63 33.10 -22.12
C LEU A 48 -18.71 33.91 -21.20
N VAL A 49 -19.31 34.79 -20.41
CA VAL A 49 -18.56 35.58 -19.43
C VAL A 49 -18.23 34.60 -18.29
N ASP A 50 -17.02 34.06 -18.28
CA ASP A 50 -16.66 32.98 -17.35
C ASP A 50 -16.66 33.48 -15.90
N VAL A 51 -17.51 32.87 -15.07
CA VAL A 51 -17.42 32.93 -13.60
C VAL A 51 -16.29 31.98 -13.19
N ILE A 52 -15.10 32.53 -13.02
CA ILE A 52 -13.87 31.76 -12.76
C ILE A 52 -13.77 31.23 -11.31
N SER A 53 -14.65 31.68 -10.40
CA SER A 53 -14.75 31.17 -9.03
C SER A 53 -15.60 29.90 -8.90
N GLN A 54 -16.38 29.52 -9.91
CA GLN A 54 -17.35 28.43 -9.78
C GLN A 54 -16.66 27.08 -9.52
N GLY A 55 -17.09 26.36 -8.47
CA GLY A 55 -16.54 25.07 -8.08
C GLY A 55 -15.10 25.10 -7.58
N ARG A 56 -14.54 26.30 -7.32
CA ARG A 56 -13.16 26.47 -6.85
C ARG A 56 -13.02 26.16 -5.35
N PRO A 57 -11.83 25.74 -4.86
CA PRO A 57 -11.60 25.59 -3.43
C PRO A 57 -11.82 26.89 -2.67
N VAL A 58 -12.44 26.80 -1.49
CA VAL A 58 -12.74 27.95 -0.63
C VAL A 58 -12.31 27.65 0.81
N SER A 59 -11.64 28.62 1.43
CA SER A 59 -11.32 28.60 2.87
C SER A 59 -11.92 29.83 3.55
N ALA A 60 -12.23 29.71 4.83
CA ALA A 60 -12.73 30.82 5.63
C ALA A 60 -12.06 30.85 7.00
N SER A 61 -12.09 31.99 7.68
CA SER A 61 -11.57 32.09 9.05
C SER A 61 -12.40 31.36 10.09
N SER A 62 -13.68 31.09 9.79
CA SER A 62 -14.56 30.26 10.62
C SER A 62 -15.81 29.86 9.83
N GLU A 63 -16.53 28.87 10.38
CA GLU A 63 -17.85 28.44 9.94
C GLU A 63 -18.76 28.39 11.16
N GLU A 64 -19.98 28.93 11.07
CA GLU A 64 -20.96 28.93 12.17
C GLU A 64 -21.38 27.49 12.53
N SER A 65 -21.47 26.62 11.53
CA SER A 65 -21.69 25.18 11.67
C SER A 65 -21.30 24.45 10.39
N SER A 66 -21.19 23.12 10.43
CA SER A 66 -20.91 22.29 9.26
C SER A 66 -22.02 22.31 8.19
N GLU A 67 -23.22 22.84 8.50
CA GLU A 67 -24.32 23.04 7.54
C GLU A 67 -24.17 24.34 6.73
N LEU A 68 -23.27 25.26 7.12
CA LEU A 68 -23.04 26.55 6.48
C LEU A 68 -21.58 26.72 6.01
N PRO A 69 -21.06 25.79 5.20
CA PRO A 69 -19.63 25.69 4.90
C PRO A 69 -19.16 26.80 3.95
N ALA A 70 -17.86 27.10 3.98
CA ALA A 70 -17.23 28.07 3.10
C ALA A 70 -17.45 27.75 1.60
N GLY A 71 -17.43 26.47 1.22
CA GLY A 71 -17.62 26.03 -0.17
C GLY A 71 -18.99 26.39 -0.77
N ALA A 72 -19.99 26.70 0.05
CA ALA A 72 -21.33 27.04 -0.43
C ALA A 72 -21.36 28.33 -1.28
N VAL A 73 -20.40 29.24 -1.15
CA VAL A 73 -20.41 30.48 -1.94
C VAL A 73 -20.05 30.30 -3.43
N VAL A 74 -19.61 29.11 -3.83
CA VAL A 74 -19.19 28.80 -5.22
C VAL A 74 -19.80 27.50 -5.76
N ASP A 75 -20.84 26.96 -5.11
CA ASP A 75 -21.46 25.68 -5.50
C ASP A 75 -22.59 25.84 -6.55
N ASN A 76 -22.99 27.07 -6.87
CA ASN A 76 -24.12 27.43 -7.74
C ASN A 76 -25.46 26.81 -7.30
N VAL A 77 -25.64 26.64 -5.99
CA VAL A 77 -26.90 26.21 -5.39
C VAL A 77 -27.52 27.42 -4.67
N PRO A 78 -28.64 27.97 -5.15
CA PRO A 78 -29.18 29.24 -4.63
C PRO A 78 -29.80 29.14 -3.22
N THR A 79 -29.67 27.99 -2.56
CA THR A 79 -30.23 27.69 -1.24
C THR A 79 -29.17 27.34 -0.20
N THR A 80 -27.90 27.29 -0.56
CA THR A 80 -26.77 27.04 0.34
C THR A 80 -25.99 28.34 0.55
N ARG A 81 -25.38 28.50 1.73
CA ARG A 81 -24.61 29.71 2.07
C ARG A 81 -23.50 29.39 3.03
N TRP A 82 -22.44 30.19 2.98
CA TRP A 82 -21.46 30.25 4.07
C TRP A 82 -21.97 31.18 5.16
N ALA A 83 -21.68 30.85 6.43
CA ALA A 83 -21.81 31.77 7.55
C ALA A 83 -20.57 31.69 8.45
N SER A 84 -20.01 32.83 8.82
CA SER A 84 -18.91 32.91 9.79
C SER A 84 -19.44 32.78 11.21
N GLU A 85 -18.54 32.50 12.15
CA GLU A 85 -18.84 32.48 13.59
C GLU A 85 -19.63 33.73 14.04
N GLU A 86 -20.72 33.48 14.76
CA GLU A 86 -21.67 34.50 15.18
C GLU A 86 -21.00 35.52 16.13
N GLY A 87 -21.24 36.81 15.91
CA GLY A 87 -20.77 37.83 16.84
C GLY A 87 -19.26 38.12 16.78
N VAL A 88 -18.50 37.48 15.88
CA VAL A 88 -17.04 37.66 15.73
C VAL A 88 -16.69 38.51 14.49
N ALA A 89 -15.76 39.45 14.66
CA ALA A 89 -15.18 40.26 13.57
C ALA A 89 -13.75 40.70 13.96
N PRO A 90 -12.80 40.78 13.03
CA PRO A 90 -12.93 40.52 11.59
C PRO A 90 -13.02 39.02 11.25
N GLN A 91 -13.57 38.72 10.07
CA GLN A 91 -13.61 37.36 9.48
C GLN A 91 -13.42 37.49 7.96
N TRP A 92 -13.06 36.40 7.29
CA TRP A 92 -12.81 36.38 5.87
C TRP A 92 -13.18 35.06 5.22
N ILE A 93 -13.41 35.14 3.90
CA ILE A 93 -13.54 33.99 3.02
C ILE A 93 -12.65 34.19 1.78
N THR A 94 -11.95 33.14 1.37
CA THR A 94 -10.93 33.15 0.33
C THR A 94 -11.22 32.05 -0.67
N ILE A 95 -11.19 32.39 -1.96
CA ILE A 95 -11.38 31.47 -3.09
C ILE A 95 -10.05 31.29 -3.82
N ASP A 96 -9.65 30.06 -4.06
CA ASP A 96 -8.50 29.71 -4.91
C ASP A 96 -8.94 29.63 -6.38
N LEU A 97 -8.65 30.67 -7.16
CA LEU A 97 -8.98 30.78 -8.58
C LEU A 97 -8.08 29.90 -9.48
N GLY A 98 -7.15 29.12 -8.92
CA GLY A 98 -6.22 28.26 -9.64
C GLY A 98 -4.86 28.91 -9.87
N THR A 99 -4.44 29.06 -11.12
CA THR A 99 -3.21 29.83 -11.43
C THR A 99 -3.52 31.33 -11.48
N GLY A 100 -2.50 32.19 -11.62
CA GLY A 100 -2.63 33.65 -11.57
C GLY A 100 -3.69 34.19 -12.54
N ALA A 101 -4.94 34.28 -12.08
CA ALA A 101 -6.11 34.63 -12.87
C ALA A 101 -6.26 36.15 -12.89
N SER A 102 -6.62 36.71 -14.05
CA SER A 102 -6.95 38.13 -14.11
C SER A 102 -8.37 38.33 -13.62
N VAL A 103 -8.56 39.16 -12.59
CA VAL A 103 -9.90 39.45 -12.04
C VAL A 103 -10.41 40.78 -12.60
N SER A 104 -11.59 40.76 -13.20
CA SER A 104 -12.21 41.92 -13.86
C SER A 104 -13.49 42.41 -13.16
N LYS A 105 -14.20 41.51 -12.49
CA LYS A 105 -15.42 41.84 -11.72
C LYS A 105 -15.62 40.81 -10.60
N VAL A 106 -16.17 41.25 -9.46
CA VAL A 106 -16.60 40.38 -8.35
C VAL A 106 -18.03 40.76 -7.98
N VAL A 107 -18.92 39.76 -7.84
CA VAL A 107 -20.29 39.93 -7.34
C VAL A 107 -20.43 39.17 -6.03
N LEU A 108 -20.88 39.86 -4.99
CA LEU A 108 -21.15 39.28 -3.67
C LEU A 108 -22.66 39.30 -3.43
N GLN A 109 -23.24 38.16 -3.09
CA GLN A 109 -24.63 38.09 -2.69
C GLN A 109 -24.72 37.82 -1.19
N TRP A 110 -24.88 38.87 -0.39
CA TRP A 110 -25.04 38.77 1.06
C TRP A 110 -26.38 38.15 1.45
N GLU A 111 -26.41 37.52 2.61
CA GLU A 111 -27.63 37.18 3.33
C GLU A 111 -28.04 38.34 4.26
N GLU A 112 -29.11 38.21 5.05
CA GLU A 112 -29.47 39.16 6.11
C GLU A 112 -28.30 39.45 7.08
N ALA A 113 -27.41 38.48 7.32
CA ALA A 113 -26.12 38.67 7.99
C ALA A 113 -25.02 39.12 7.02
N PHE A 114 -24.58 40.38 7.10
CA PHE A 114 -23.65 40.98 6.12
C PHE A 114 -22.55 41.85 6.73
N ALA A 115 -21.56 42.23 5.91
CA ALA A 115 -20.51 43.16 6.30
C ALA A 115 -20.86 44.63 6.00
N SER A 116 -20.92 45.48 7.04
CA SER A 116 -21.05 46.93 6.86
C SER A 116 -19.74 47.58 6.42
N LYS A 117 -18.59 46.93 6.71
CA LYS A 117 -17.28 47.29 6.16
C LYS A 117 -16.51 46.05 5.77
N TYR A 118 -15.96 46.03 4.55
CA TYR A 118 -15.15 44.93 4.04
C TYR A 118 -14.19 45.38 2.94
N ARG A 119 -13.26 44.49 2.59
CA ARG A 119 -12.38 44.64 1.43
C ARG A 119 -12.49 43.41 0.53
N VAL A 120 -12.31 43.63 -0.76
CA VAL A 120 -12.03 42.57 -1.74
C VAL A 120 -10.54 42.66 -2.05
N GLU A 121 -9.84 41.55 -1.90
CA GLU A 121 -8.38 41.49 -1.98
C GLU A 121 -7.94 40.35 -2.90
N LEU A 122 -6.76 40.50 -3.50
CA LEU A 122 -6.14 39.52 -4.37
C LEU A 122 -4.74 39.17 -3.86
N SER A 123 -4.33 37.92 -4.02
CA SER A 123 -3.00 37.45 -3.63
C SER A 123 -2.48 36.41 -4.60
N ALA A 124 -1.16 36.39 -4.81
CA ALA A 124 -0.50 35.33 -5.58
C ALA A 124 -0.14 34.12 -4.71
N ASP A 125 0.10 34.33 -3.41
CA ASP A 125 0.72 33.37 -2.48
C ASP A 125 -0.17 33.03 -1.26
N GLY A 126 -1.32 33.67 -1.12
CA GLY A 126 -2.23 33.52 0.02
C GLY A 126 -1.77 34.26 1.28
N ALA A 127 -0.58 34.85 1.28
CA ALA A 127 0.04 35.51 2.43
C ALA A 127 0.08 37.05 2.26
N THR A 128 0.44 37.52 1.07
CA THR A 128 0.57 38.93 0.72
C THR A 128 -0.66 39.38 -0.07
N TRP A 129 -1.42 40.33 0.48
CA TRP A 129 -2.72 40.72 -0.08
C TRP A 129 -2.71 42.15 -0.63
N THR A 130 -3.21 42.29 -1.85
CA THR A 130 -3.44 43.59 -2.50
C THR A 130 -4.94 43.88 -2.53
N THR A 131 -5.35 45.02 -1.98
CA THR A 131 -6.77 45.42 -1.98
C THR A 131 -7.23 45.86 -3.38
N LEU A 132 -8.27 45.22 -3.90
CA LEU A 132 -8.95 45.58 -5.15
C LEU A 132 -10.09 46.58 -4.91
N ALA A 133 -10.86 46.39 -3.83
CA ALA A 133 -11.98 47.25 -3.46
C ALA A 133 -12.10 47.39 -1.94
N THR A 134 -12.63 48.52 -1.47
CA THR A 134 -12.93 48.76 -0.06
C THR A 134 -14.33 49.36 0.05
N VAL A 135 -15.17 48.75 0.89
CA VAL A 135 -16.51 49.22 1.20
C VAL A 135 -16.55 49.63 2.68
N SER A 136 -17.02 50.85 2.95
CA SER A 136 -17.07 51.42 4.30
C SER A 136 -18.48 51.63 4.85
N ALA A 137 -19.51 51.28 4.08
CA ALA A 137 -20.92 51.40 4.43
C ALA A 137 -21.79 50.45 3.58
N GLY A 138 -21.58 49.13 3.69
CA GLY A 138 -22.40 48.11 3.04
C GLY A 138 -23.81 48.03 3.63
N ASP A 139 -24.78 47.55 2.85
CA ASP A 139 -26.21 47.47 3.20
C ASP A 139 -26.79 46.04 3.19
N GLY A 140 -25.98 45.03 2.85
CA GLY A 140 -26.37 43.61 2.90
C GLY A 140 -27.16 43.11 1.70
N ALA A 141 -27.19 43.87 0.61
CA ALA A 141 -27.78 43.46 -0.66
C ALA A 141 -26.75 42.73 -1.56
N THR A 142 -27.01 42.66 -2.87
CA THR A 142 -25.99 42.23 -3.83
C THR A 142 -25.03 43.38 -4.12
N ASP A 143 -23.73 43.14 -3.92
CA ASP A 143 -22.68 44.09 -4.25
C ASP A 143 -21.95 43.67 -5.53
N GLU A 144 -21.81 44.59 -6.49
CA GLU A 144 -21.02 44.38 -7.71
C GLU A 144 -19.81 45.31 -7.75
N HIS A 145 -18.61 44.72 -7.79
CA HIS A 145 -17.32 45.40 -7.96
C HIS A 145 -16.80 45.17 -9.37
N ALA A 146 -17.06 46.11 -10.28
CA ALA A 146 -16.66 46.02 -11.69
C ALA A 146 -15.38 46.82 -12.02
N ASN A 147 -14.78 46.54 -13.18
CA ASN A 147 -13.55 47.17 -13.67
C ASN A 147 -12.33 46.99 -12.75
N LEU A 148 -12.27 45.83 -12.08
CA LEU A 148 -11.10 45.46 -11.29
C LEU A 148 -9.93 45.14 -12.21
N THR A 149 -8.72 45.43 -11.74
CA THR A 149 -7.49 45.12 -12.47
C THR A 149 -6.47 44.53 -11.51
N GLY A 150 -6.10 43.28 -11.73
CA GLY A 150 -5.11 42.57 -10.93
C GLY A 150 -5.04 41.11 -11.34
N THR A 151 -3.90 40.49 -11.09
CA THR A 151 -3.67 39.07 -11.33
C THR A 151 -3.26 38.41 -10.01
N GLY A 152 -3.85 37.28 -9.71
CA GLY A 152 -3.54 36.52 -8.51
C GLY A 152 -4.32 35.23 -8.45
N ARG A 153 -3.83 34.30 -7.64
CA ARG A 153 -4.41 32.99 -7.43
C ARG A 153 -5.59 33.04 -6.48
N TYR A 154 -5.47 33.82 -5.40
CA TYR A 154 -6.47 33.86 -4.35
C TYR A 154 -7.24 35.16 -4.37
N LEU A 155 -8.56 35.08 -4.24
CA LEU A 155 -9.43 36.22 -4.00
C LEU A 155 -10.05 36.12 -2.61
N ARG A 156 -9.93 37.16 -1.79
CA ARG A 156 -10.46 37.20 -0.42
C ARG A 156 -11.48 38.32 -0.24
N VAL A 157 -12.59 38.00 0.42
CA VAL A 157 -13.52 38.97 1.00
C VAL A 157 -13.22 39.08 2.48
N TYR A 158 -12.66 40.21 2.91
CA TYR A 158 -12.22 40.45 4.29
C TYR A 158 -13.17 41.41 5.00
N GLY A 159 -14.10 40.86 5.79
CA GLY A 159 -15.08 41.61 6.58
C GLY A 159 -14.45 42.18 7.85
N THR A 160 -14.54 43.49 8.05
CA THR A 160 -13.94 44.19 9.19
C THR A 160 -14.95 44.73 10.18
N GLU A 161 -16.19 44.97 9.75
CA GLU A 161 -17.28 45.40 10.62
C GLU A 161 -18.61 44.80 10.14
N ARG A 162 -19.43 44.34 11.08
CA ARG A 162 -20.70 43.65 10.80
C ARG A 162 -21.82 44.66 10.64
N GLY A 163 -22.80 44.33 9.80
CA GLY A 163 -24.03 45.12 9.62
C GLY A 163 -25.13 44.78 10.61
N THR A 164 -25.07 43.59 11.21
CA THR A 164 -26.05 43.06 12.17
C THR A 164 -25.35 42.49 13.41
N GLN A 165 -26.12 41.96 14.36
CA GLN A 165 -25.57 41.29 15.55
C GLN A 165 -24.94 39.92 15.24
N TRP A 166 -25.32 39.31 14.12
CA TRP A 166 -24.89 37.99 13.64
C TRP A 166 -23.44 38.00 13.13
N GLY A 167 -22.98 36.92 12.50
CA GLY A 167 -21.73 36.84 11.74
C GLY A 167 -21.82 37.47 10.34
N TYR A 168 -20.97 37.05 9.40
CA TYR A 168 -21.06 37.37 7.98
C TYR A 168 -21.60 36.16 7.21
N SER A 169 -22.49 36.37 6.24
CA SER A 169 -23.01 35.28 5.44
C SER A 169 -23.23 35.66 3.97
N LEU A 170 -22.83 34.76 3.08
CA LEU A 170 -22.87 34.95 1.63
C LEU A 170 -23.55 33.74 0.99
N TRP A 171 -24.54 34.00 0.14
CA TRP A 171 -25.12 33.00 -0.77
C TRP A 171 -24.16 32.69 -1.93
N SER A 172 -23.47 33.70 -2.44
CA SER A 172 -22.50 33.50 -3.54
C SER A 172 -21.39 34.55 -3.57
N VAL A 173 -20.27 34.13 -4.13
CA VAL A 173 -19.13 34.99 -4.51
C VAL A 173 -18.73 34.64 -5.94
N GLU A 174 -19.20 35.45 -6.89
CA GLU A 174 -18.92 35.25 -8.31
C GLU A 174 -17.75 36.13 -8.75
N VAL A 175 -16.65 35.50 -9.16
CA VAL A 175 -15.48 36.20 -9.70
C VAL A 175 -15.47 36.02 -11.20
N TYR A 176 -15.38 37.12 -11.93
CA TYR A 176 -15.35 37.15 -13.38
C TYR A 176 -13.99 37.64 -13.86
N GLY A 177 -13.45 36.97 -14.86
CA GLY A 177 -12.09 37.20 -15.28
C GLY A 177 -11.67 36.29 -16.41
N THR A 178 -10.36 36.22 -16.62
CA THR A 178 -9.75 35.22 -17.49
C THR A 178 -8.96 34.29 -16.59
N PRO A 179 -9.24 32.98 -16.59
CA PRO A 179 -8.37 31.99 -15.96
C PRO A 179 -6.94 32.16 -16.49
N GLY A 180 -5.92 31.97 -15.65
CA GLY A 180 -4.54 31.98 -16.16
C GLY A 180 -4.33 30.85 -17.16
N ASP A 181 -3.69 31.13 -18.31
CA ASP A 181 -3.38 30.13 -19.35
C ASP A 181 -2.27 29.17 -18.91
N THR A 182 -2.67 28.20 -18.09
CA THR A 182 -2.11 26.84 -17.99
C THR A 182 -3.28 25.94 -17.56
N ALA A 183 -3.53 24.85 -18.29
CA ALA A 183 -4.47 23.79 -17.90
C ALA A 183 -4.26 23.39 -16.41
N PRO A 184 -5.29 22.90 -15.70
CA PRO A 184 -5.20 22.67 -14.27
C PRO A 184 -4.02 21.74 -13.98
N THR A 185 -3.00 22.28 -13.34
CA THR A 185 -2.03 21.47 -12.60
C THR A 185 -2.78 20.94 -11.38
N ASP A 186 -2.71 19.63 -11.22
CA ASP A 186 -2.91 18.86 -9.99
C ASP A 186 -2.38 19.61 -8.74
N PRO A 187 -2.76 19.25 -7.49
CA PRO A 187 -2.14 19.84 -6.30
C PRO A 187 -0.65 19.55 -6.42
N GLU A 188 0.15 20.56 -6.77
CA GLU A 188 1.38 20.37 -7.56
C GLU A 188 2.06 19.03 -7.26
N THR A 189 1.91 18.07 -8.17
CA THR A 189 2.99 17.13 -8.44
C THR A 189 4.18 18.04 -8.67
N GLY A 190 5.03 18.19 -7.67
CA GLY A 190 6.05 19.22 -7.73
C GLY A 190 6.82 19.04 -9.04
N THR A 191 7.09 20.17 -9.68
CA THR A 191 7.63 20.23 -11.03
C THR A 191 8.75 19.21 -11.27
N THR A 192 8.69 18.44 -12.36
CA THR A 192 9.84 17.59 -12.69
C THR A 192 11.02 18.46 -13.08
N VAL A 193 12.09 18.43 -12.29
CA VAL A 193 13.36 19.10 -12.61
C VAL A 193 14.31 18.09 -13.23
N ASN A 194 14.48 18.19 -14.55
CA ASN A 194 15.45 17.36 -15.27
C ASN A 194 16.87 17.89 -15.07
N VAL A 195 17.74 17.04 -14.55
CA VAL A 195 19.10 17.38 -14.14
C VAL A 195 20.10 16.52 -14.91
N SER A 196 21.03 17.18 -15.62
CA SER A 196 22.06 16.51 -16.43
C SER A 196 23.49 16.90 -16.04
N THR A 197 23.64 17.80 -15.07
CA THR A 197 24.94 18.28 -14.58
C THR A 197 24.97 18.41 -13.06
N ALA A 198 26.16 18.36 -12.47
CA ALA A 198 26.35 18.51 -11.02
C ALA A 198 25.84 19.85 -10.48
N ALA A 199 26.02 20.94 -11.22
CA ALA A 199 25.53 22.27 -10.83
C ALA A 199 23.99 22.31 -10.79
N GLN A 200 23.32 21.75 -11.81
CA GLN A 200 21.87 21.63 -11.83
C GLN A 200 21.34 20.76 -10.68
N LEU A 201 22.06 19.70 -10.30
CA LEU A 201 21.69 18.88 -9.17
C LEU A 201 21.79 19.65 -7.85
N SER A 202 22.88 20.37 -7.64
CA SER A 202 23.05 21.22 -6.46
C SER A 202 21.97 22.30 -6.36
N ASP A 203 21.64 22.96 -7.46
CA ASP A 203 20.58 23.98 -7.49
C ASP A 203 19.22 23.35 -7.22
N ALA A 204 18.89 22.22 -7.87
CA ALA A 204 17.63 21.52 -7.69
C ALA A 204 17.41 21.00 -6.27
N LEU A 205 18.46 20.49 -5.60
CA LEU A 205 18.35 20.04 -4.20
C LEU A 205 18.19 21.21 -3.22
N ALA A 206 18.76 22.38 -3.52
CA ALA A 206 18.66 23.57 -2.68
C ALA A 206 17.28 24.23 -2.79
N ASP A 207 16.74 24.25 -4.01
CA ASP A 207 15.46 24.87 -4.36
C ASP A 207 14.29 23.87 -4.34
N ALA A 208 14.50 22.69 -3.75
CA ALA A 208 13.51 21.61 -3.78
C ALA A 208 12.22 22.00 -3.04
N GLU A 209 11.06 21.75 -3.65
CA GLU A 209 9.75 22.03 -3.05
C GLU A 209 8.97 20.72 -2.80
N PRO A 210 8.08 20.63 -1.79
CA PRO A 210 7.24 19.45 -1.57
C PRO A 210 6.57 18.95 -2.85
N GLY A 211 6.63 17.64 -3.07
CA GLY A 211 6.09 16.96 -4.25
C GLY A 211 7.02 16.94 -5.47
N GLN A 212 8.14 17.69 -5.43
CA GLN A 212 9.00 17.87 -6.59
C GLN A 212 9.78 16.63 -6.96
N THR A 213 9.82 16.31 -8.26
CA THR A 213 10.64 15.19 -8.77
C THR A 213 11.89 15.69 -9.48
N ILE A 214 13.06 15.50 -8.88
CA ILE A 214 14.37 15.75 -9.46
C ILE A 214 14.79 14.48 -10.22
N THR A 215 14.79 14.55 -11.57
CA THR A 215 15.15 13.41 -12.43
C THR A 215 16.56 13.56 -12.98
N LEU A 216 17.44 12.61 -12.68
CA LEU A 216 18.81 12.58 -13.13
C LEU A 216 18.91 11.84 -14.47
N SER A 217 19.58 12.48 -15.43
CA SER A 217 20.08 11.80 -16.61
C SER A 217 21.25 10.86 -16.27
N GLU A 218 21.55 9.91 -17.15
CA GLU A 218 22.78 9.13 -17.04
C GLU A 218 24.01 10.06 -17.03
N GLY A 219 25.00 9.73 -16.20
CA GLY A 219 26.22 10.53 -16.11
C GLY A 219 26.85 10.52 -14.71
N THR A 220 28.02 11.13 -14.62
CA THR A 220 28.74 11.29 -13.35
C THR A 220 28.60 12.71 -12.83
N TYR A 221 28.05 12.85 -11.63
CA TYR A 221 27.81 14.10 -10.92
C TYR A 221 28.87 14.24 -9.83
N ARG A 222 29.83 15.14 -10.01
CA ARG A 222 30.91 15.37 -9.04
C ARG A 222 30.62 16.63 -8.23
N GLY A 223 30.42 16.49 -6.92
CA GLY A 223 30.05 17.61 -6.06
C GLY A 223 29.71 17.21 -4.63
N SER A 224 29.36 18.22 -3.82
CA SER A 224 28.73 18.02 -2.52
C SER A 224 27.22 18.21 -2.70
N PHE A 225 26.45 17.15 -2.53
CA PHE A 225 25.00 17.17 -2.75
C PHE A 225 24.27 17.14 -1.41
N VAL A 226 23.53 18.21 -1.12
CA VAL A 226 22.84 18.38 0.16
C VAL A 226 21.42 18.84 -0.13
N ALA A 227 20.45 18.13 0.43
CA ALA A 227 19.05 18.56 0.49
C ALA A 227 18.74 19.04 1.91
N THR A 228 18.06 20.18 2.00
CA THR A 228 17.64 20.78 3.28
C THR A 228 16.16 21.13 3.33
N GLN A 229 15.42 20.84 2.26
CA GLN A 229 13.99 21.14 2.19
C GLN A 229 13.23 19.86 2.50
N PRO A 230 12.36 19.84 3.51
CA PRO A 230 11.49 18.69 3.74
C PRO A 230 10.35 18.66 2.71
N GLY A 231 9.95 17.46 2.30
CA GLY A 231 8.64 17.22 1.71
C GLY A 231 7.57 17.14 2.80
N THR A 232 6.36 16.73 2.40
CA THR A 232 5.31 16.31 3.34
C THR A 232 4.90 14.88 3.07
N ALA A 233 4.11 14.28 3.96
CA ALA A 233 3.58 12.93 3.75
C ALA A 233 2.74 12.83 2.46
N GLU A 234 2.02 13.90 2.12
CA GLU A 234 1.17 14.01 0.93
C GLU A 234 1.96 14.40 -0.33
N GLN A 235 3.08 15.10 -0.15
CA GLN A 235 3.92 15.63 -1.23
C GLN A 235 5.40 15.35 -0.93
N PRO A 236 5.84 14.08 -1.00
CA PRO A 236 7.24 13.74 -0.80
C PRO A 236 8.08 14.28 -1.96
N ILE A 237 9.30 14.73 -1.66
CA ILE A 237 10.24 15.15 -2.69
C ILE A 237 10.96 13.92 -3.23
N THR A 238 11.01 13.74 -4.55
CA THR A 238 11.61 12.55 -5.18
C THR A 238 12.90 12.92 -5.91
N LEU A 239 14.00 12.27 -5.56
CA LEU A 239 15.24 12.21 -6.32
C LEU A 239 15.30 10.88 -7.05
N THR A 240 15.26 10.87 -8.39
CA THR A 240 15.20 9.63 -9.17
C THR A 240 16.16 9.64 -10.35
N GLY A 241 16.69 8.48 -10.73
CA GLY A 241 17.54 8.32 -11.91
C GLY A 241 17.95 6.87 -12.12
N PRO A 242 18.51 6.54 -13.30
CA PRO A 242 19.05 5.20 -13.52
C PRO A 242 20.32 4.98 -12.67
N ARG A 243 20.72 3.73 -12.44
CA ARG A 243 22.00 3.42 -11.77
C ARG A 243 23.23 3.99 -12.50
N SER A 244 23.10 4.34 -13.79
CA SER A 244 24.14 5.05 -14.55
C SER A 244 24.26 6.55 -14.20
N ALA A 245 23.34 7.11 -13.39
CA ALA A 245 23.51 8.39 -12.72
C ALA A 245 24.30 8.20 -11.41
N VAL A 246 25.56 8.59 -11.43
CA VAL A 246 26.54 8.33 -10.35
C VAL A 246 26.92 9.62 -9.65
N LEU A 247 26.55 9.77 -8.37
CA LEU A 247 26.93 10.89 -7.52
C LEU A 247 28.25 10.57 -6.81
N ILE A 248 29.23 11.48 -6.92
CA ILE A 248 30.58 11.34 -6.38
C ILE A 248 31.00 12.57 -5.60
N ASN A 249 31.56 12.37 -4.40
CA ASN A 249 32.18 13.41 -3.59
C ASN A 249 33.60 13.03 -3.12
N GLU A 250 34.59 13.20 -4.01
CA GLU A 250 36.01 12.91 -3.77
C GLU A 250 36.74 13.97 -2.91
N ALA A 251 36.07 15.03 -2.48
CA ALA A 251 36.74 16.10 -1.77
C ALA A 251 37.20 15.65 -0.37
N SER A 252 38.40 16.07 0.05
CA SER A 252 38.83 15.89 1.43
C SER A 252 37.87 16.65 2.35
N SER A 253 37.05 15.94 3.12
CA SER A 253 36.13 16.54 4.09
C SER A 253 36.89 17.54 4.95
N GLY A 254 36.45 18.79 5.01
CA GLY A 254 37.07 19.75 5.92
C GLY A 254 36.97 19.25 7.36
N SER A 255 38.01 19.45 8.17
CA SER A 255 37.93 19.16 9.61
C SER A 255 37.00 20.17 10.28
N LEU A 256 35.73 19.82 10.52
CA LEU A 256 34.89 20.56 11.46
C LEU A 256 35.14 20.06 12.88
N SER A 257 35.41 20.99 13.79
CA SER A 257 35.27 20.74 15.23
C SER A 257 33.79 20.86 15.60
N GLY A 258 33.18 19.80 16.15
CA GLY A 258 31.79 19.80 16.62
C GLY A 258 30.85 18.96 15.75
N CYS A 259 29.56 19.29 15.79
CA CYS A 259 28.50 18.57 15.09
C CYS A 259 28.32 19.03 13.65
N PRO A 260 28.58 18.18 12.65
CA PRO A 260 28.43 18.56 11.24
C PRO A 260 27.01 19.05 10.94
N ARG A 261 26.91 20.21 10.31
CA ARG A 261 25.70 20.78 9.73
C ARG A 261 26.02 21.39 8.36
N PRO A 262 25.09 21.41 7.39
CA PRO A 262 25.29 22.08 6.12
C PRO A 262 25.75 23.52 6.34
N THR A 263 26.90 23.87 5.78
CA THR A 263 27.51 25.20 5.91
C THR A 263 27.94 25.65 4.52
N SER A 264 27.55 26.85 4.11
CA SER A 264 27.87 27.37 2.79
C SER A 264 29.39 27.36 2.52
N GLY A 265 29.80 26.79 1.39
CA GLY A 265 31.19 26.65 0.99
C GLY A 265 31.97 25.54 1.72
N TRP A 266 31.33 24.77 2.60
CA TRP A 266 31.92 23.59 3.23
C TRP A 266 31.53 22.32 2.49
N ASN A 267 32.47 21.36 2.43
CA ASN A 267 32.25 20.05 1.84
C ASN A 267 32.38 18.97 2.91
N SER A 268 31.33 18.18 3.08
CA SER A 268 31.23 17.09 4.05
C SER A 268 32.01 15.83 3.65
N GLY A 269 32.24 15.64 2.35
CA GLY A 269 32.65 14.38 1.75
C GLY A 269 31.51 13.37 1.57
N TYR A 270 30.26 13.73 1.87
CA TYR A 270 29.12 12.81 1.72
C TYR A 270 28.61 12.82 0.28
N GLY A 271 28.25 11.65 -0.24
CA GLY A 271 27.74 11.50 -1.60
C GLY A 271 26.34 12.09 -1.76
N LEU A 272 25.46 11.87 -0.78
CA LEU A 272 24.17 12.56 -0.65
C LEU A 272 23.89 12.82 0.83
N TRP A 273 23.53 14.05 1.18
CA TRP A 273 23.18 14.42 2.55
C TRP A 273 21.77 14.99 2.63
N LEU A 274 20.87 14.25 3.28
CA LEU A 274 19.54 14.72 3.64
C LEU A 274 19.61 15.29 5.07
N PHE A 275 19.49 16.60 5.21
CA PHE A 275 19.62 17.28 6.50
C PHE A 275 18.36 18.08 6.81
N GLU A 276 17.62 17.70 7.85
CA GLU A 276 16.29 18.26 8.16
C GLU A 276 15.31 18.12 6.96
N ALA A 277 15.53 17.08 6.14
CA ALA A 277 14.86 16.84 4.87
C ALA A 277 13.97 15.58 4.96
N SER A 278 12.91 15.65 5.78
CA SER A 278 11.92 14.57 5.91
C SER A 278 11.08 14.38 4.64
N HIS A 279 10.46 13.21 4.48
CA HIS A 279 9.58 12.86 3.35
C HIS A 279 10.26 12.99 1.98
N TRP A 280 11.37 12.26 1.82
CA TRP A 280 12.08 12.14 0.54
C TRP A 280 12.01 10.70 0.00
N ASN A 281 11.93 10.58 -1.32
CA ASN A 281 12.13 9.33 -2.05
C ASN A 281 13.45 9.42 -2.83
N VAL A 282 14.35 8.46 -2.64
CA VAL A 282 15.62 8.37 -3.38
C VAL A 282 15.64 7.06 -4.16
N ASN A 283 15.48 7.14 -5.48
CA ASN A 283 15.20 5.99 -6.32
C ASN A 283 16.28 5.76 -7.38
N GLY A 284 16.82 4.53 -7.45
CA GLY A 284 17.60 4.00 -8.58
C GLY A 284 19.01 4.55 -8.82
N VAL A 285 19.39 5.68 -8.23
CA VAL A 285 20.70 6.32 -8.46
C VAL A 285 21.87 5.54 -7.84
N THR A 286 23.09 5.79 -8.31
CA THR A 286 24.33 5.29 -7.67
C THR A 286 25.01 6.39 -6.85
N ILE A 287 25.44 6.07 -5.63
CA ILE A 287 26.36 6.89 -4.82
C ILE A 287 27.71 6.18 -4.78
N ALA A 288 28.78 6.87 -5.18
CA ALA A 288 30.11 6.27 -5.24
C ALA A 288 31.25 7.20 -4.83
N ASP A 289 32.44 6.63 -4.59
CA ASP A 289 33.72 7.33 -4.48
C ASP A 289 33.66 8.54 -3.52
N SER A 290 33.01 8.34 -2.37
CA SER A 290 32.69 9.38 -1.38
C SER A 290 33.21 8.98 0.00
N LYS A 291 33.34 9.96 0.91
CA LYS A 291 33.74 9.66 2.29
C LYS A 291 32.68 8.83 3.01
N LYS A 292 31.43 9.28 2.94
CA LYS A 292 30.23 8.51 3.33
C LYS A 292 29.26 8.52 2.15
N GLY A 293 28.41 7.51 2.02
CA GLY A 293 27.43 7.44 0.93
C GLY A 293 26.24 8.38 1.19
N ILE A 294 25.13 7.82 1.65
CA ILE A 294 23.91 8.57 1.98
C ILE A 294 23.88 8.83 3.49
N VAL A 295 23.74 10.09 3.89
CA VAL A 295 23.62 10.46 5.31
C VAL A 295 22.28 11.16 5.51
N LEU A 296 21.50 10.68 6.48
CA LEU A 296 20.24 11.26 6.92
C LEU A 296 20.46 11.84 8.31
N ASP A 297 20.26 13.15 8.46
CA ASP A 297 20.31 13.86 9.75
C ASP A 297 18.98 14.56 9.98
N ALA A 298 18.20 14.11 10.97
CA ALA A 298 16.85 14.62 11.24
C ALA A 298 15.94 14.60 10.01
N ALA A 299 16.04 13.54 9.21
CA ALA A 299 15.24 13.32 8.01
C ALA A 299 14.40 12.05 8.21
N THR A 300 13.16 12.24 8.65
CA THR A 300 12.21 11.15 8.92
C THR A 300 11.38 10.81 7.69
N HIS A 301 10.81 9.60 7.63
CA HIS A 301 9.96 9.15 6.51
C HIS A 301 10.66 9.24 5.14
N VAL A 302 11.94 8.86 5.10
CA VAL A 302 12.70 8.80 3.84
C VAL A 302 12.66 7.37 3.29
N SER A 303 12.29 7.23 2.02
CA SER A 303 12.37 5.97 1.27
C SER A 303 13.61 5.97 0.38
N ILE A 304 14.41 4.91 0.47
CA ILE A 304 15.57 4.64 -0.38
C ILE A 304 15.30 3.33 -1.12
N ASP A 305 15.20 3.37 -2.44
CA ASP A 305 14.75 2.22 -3.23
C ASP A 305 15.60 2.01 -4.48
N GLY A 306 16.07 0.79 -4.72
CA GLY A 306 16.80 0.45 -5.95
C GLY A 306 18.18 1.09 -6.11
N VAL A 307 18.73 1.72 -5.06
CA VAL A 307 19.99 2.48 -5.15
C VAL A 307 21.21 1.55 -5.10
N LEU A 308 22.34 2.01 -5.65
CA LEU A 308 23.63 1.35 -5.49
C LEU A 308 24.58 2.27 -4.72
N VAL A 309 25.08 1.84 -3.56
CA VAL A 309 26.11 2.54 -2.79
C VAL A 309 27.41 1.75 -2.85
N ARG A 310 28.47 2.31 -3.44
CA ARG A 310 29.73 1.59 -3.63
C ARG A 310 30.98 2.44 -3.47
N ASP A 311 32.11 1.81 -3.13
CA ASP A 311 33.42 2.47 -3.06
C ASP A 311 33.46 3.64 -2.09
N ILE A 312 33.04 3.38 -0.86
CA ILE A 312 32.91 4.40 0.18
C ILE A 312 34.08 4.31 1.16
N ALA A 313 34.64 5.45 1.52
CA ALA A 313 35.84 5.52 2.35
C ALA A 313 35.59 5.09 3.81
N GLU A 314 34.40 5.42 4.33
CA GLU A 314 33.87 5.11 5.66
C GLU A 314 32.49 4.43 5.47
N GLU A 315 31.44 4.91 6.13
CA GLU A 315 30.08 4.34 6.18
C GLU A 315 29.26 4.54 4.88
N GLY A 316 28.50 3.51 4.47
CA GLY A 316 27.63 3.51 3.29
C GLY A 316 26.37 4.37 3.44
N VAL A 317 25.41 3.93 4.26
CA VAL A 317 24.17 4.67 4.56
C VAL A 317 24.05 4.89 6.06
N HIS A 318 23.70 6.11 6.50
CA HIS A 318 23.60 6.45 7.92
C HIS A 318 22.28 7.15 8.25
N PHE A 319 21.40 6.48 8.98
CA PHE A 319 20.23 7.09 9.65
C PHE A 319 20.67 7.65 10.98
N ARG A 320 20.66 8.98 11.11
CA ARG A 320 21.22 9.68 12.26
C ARG A 320 20.33 10.84 12.70
N ARG A 321 20.49 11.28 13.94
CA ARG A 321 19.79 12.46 14.50
C ARG A 321 18.27 12.26 14.47
N SER A 322 17.84 11.12 14.99
CA SER A 322 16.43 10.70 15.06
C SER A 322 15.74 10.69 13.70
N SER A 323 16.43 10.15 12.68
CA SER A 323 15.87 9.92 11.34
C SER A 323 15.05 8.62 11.35
N ALA A 324 13.90 8.68 12.03
CA ALA A 324 12.97 7.57 12.20
C ALA A 324 12.08 7.32 10.97
N ASP A 325 11.38 6.18 10.98
CA ASP A 325 10.31 5.83 10.02
C ASP A 325 10.79 5.78 8.56
N GLY A 326 12.09 5.54 8.37
CA GLY A 326 12.70 5.39 7.05
C GLY A 326 12.63 3.96 6.54
N VAL A 327 12.68 3.80 5.21
CA VAL A 327 12.77 2.50 4.55
C VAL A 327 13.96 2.51 3.60
N ILE A 328 14.78 1.47 3.65
CA ILE A 328 15.74 1.15 2.60
C ILE A 328 15.43 -0.24 2.04
N ARG A 329 15.21 -0.30 0.72
CA ARG A 329 14.82 -1.55 0.05
C ARG A 329 15.39 -1.74 -1.34
N ASN A 330 15.43 -2.98 -1.80
CA ASN A 330 15.87 -3.37 -3.15
C ASN A 330 17.23 -2.78 -3.56
N SER A 331 18.09 -2.46 -2.59
CA SER A 331 19.31 -1.67 -2.81
C SER A 331 20.56 -2.52 -2.64
N GLU A 332 21.64 -2.12 -3.31
CA GLU A 332 22.95 -2.76 -3.22
C GLU A 332 23.93 -1.87 -2.47
N ILE A 333 24.58 -2.38 -1.43
CA ILE A 333 25.59 -1.65 -0.66
C ILE A 333 26.87 -2.49 -0.62
N MET A 334 27.98 -1.98 -1.16
CA MET A 334 29.21 -2.76 -1.29
C MET A 334 30.47 -1.91 -1.15
N ARG A 335 31.60 -2.52 -0.80
CA ARG A 335 32.92 -1.85 -0.78
C ARG A 335 32.95 -0.56 0.05
N THR A 336 32.52 -0.64 1.30
CA THR A 336 32.58 0.45 2.30
C THR A 336 33.81 0.29 3.19
N GLY A 337 34.23 1.36 3.87
CA GLY A 337 35.43 1.35 4.73
C GLY A 337 36.77 1.29 4.00
N LEU A 338 36.85 1.74 2.75
CA LEU A 338 38.08 1.66 1.94
C LEU A 338 39.27 2.48 2.50
N VAL A 339 39.00 3.44 3.38
CA VAL A 339 40.02 4.29 4.02
C VAL A 339 40.08 4.06 5.52
N LYS A 340 38.93 3.87 6.18
CA LYS A 340 38.84 3.50 7.60
C LYS A 340 37.95 2.29 7.76
N ALA A 341 38.57 1.12 7.81
CA ALA A 341 37.86 -0.16 7.82
C ALA A 341 36.93 -0.30 9.03
N GLY A 342 37.38 0.07 10.23
CA GLY A 342 36.56 0.02 11.46
C GLY A 342 35.47 1.11 11.60
N TYR A 343 35.21 1.89 10.55
CA TYR A 343 34.08 2.84 10.43
C TYR A 343 33.45 2.68 9.05
N GLY A 344 33.45 1.45 8.55
CA GLY A 344 33.13 1.06 7.19
C GLY A 344 31.78 0.38 7.07
N GLU A 345 30.82 0.70 7.92
CA GLU A 345 29.54 0.01 8.02
C GLU A 345 28.76 0.15 6.70
N GLY A 346 28.05 -0.90 6.29
CA GLY A 346 27.17 -0.82 5.12
C GLY A 346 26.01 0.13 5.38
N LEU A 347 25.28 -0.15 6.45
CA LEU A 347 24.16 0.63 6.97
C LEU A 347 24.32 0.84 8.47
N TYR A 348 24.15 2.08 8.92
CA TYR A 348 24.29 2.49 10.30
C TYR A 348 22.96 3.09 10.78
N LEU A 349 22.33 2.50 11.79
CA LEU A 349 21.05 2.95 12.36
C LEU A 349 21.25 3.60 13.74
N GLY A 350 20.96 4.89 13.82
CA GLY A 350 21.15 5.71 15.02
C GLY A 350 22.60 6.20 15.19
N SER A 351 23.02 6.37 16.45
CA SER A 351 24.36 6.84 16.80
C SER A 351 24.90 6.10 18.00
N SER A 352 26.23 5.90 18.07
CA SER A 352 26.83 5.41 19.31
C SER A 352 26.65 6.43 20.43
N LYS A 353 26.54 5.96 21.69
CA LYS A 353 26.44 6.77 22.91
C LYS A 353 27.49 7.86 23.03
N SER A 354 28.69 7.65 22.48
CA SER A 354 29.76 8.66 22.48
C SER A 354 29.41 9.89 21.65
N ASN A 355 28.46 9.77 20.72
CA ASN A 355 28.01 10.81 19.82
C ASN A 355 26.63 11.40 20.20
N PHE A 356 26.01 10.97 21.31
CA PHE A 356 24.71 11.51 21.76
C PHE A 356 24.74 13.00 22.05
N ASN A 357 25.86 13.54 22.55
CA ASN A 357 26.03 15.00 22.68
C ASN A 357 25.82 15.76 21.35
N CYS A 358 25.87 15.06 20.22
CA CYS A 358 25.80 15.62 18.90
C CYS A 358 24.51 15.31 18.14
N TYR A 359 24.03 14.08 18.27
CA TYR A 359 22.95 13.53 17.44
C TYR A 359 21.73 13.11 18.26
N ALA A 360 21.79 13.11 19.58
CA ALA A 360 20.59 12.83 20.36
C ALA A 360 19.55 13.96 20.23
N ASP A 361 18.27 13.58 20.33
CA ASP A 361 17.17 14.51 20.52
C ASP A 361 16.95 14.86 22.01
N SER A 362 15.79 15.43 22.33
CA SER A 362 15.43 15.83 23.70
C SER A 362 15.31 14.66 24.68
N SER A 363 15.16 13.42 24.22
CA SER A 363 15.18 12.21 25.04
C SER A 363 16.60 11.82 25.48
N GLY A 364 17.63 12.39 24.85
CA GLY A 364 19.03 12.03 25.10
C GLY A 364 19.54 10.86 24.26
N PHE A 365 18.74 10.36 23.31
CA PHE A 365 19.10 9.30 22.36
C PHE A 365 18.95 9.75 20.91
N ASP A 366 19.66 9.09 20.00
CA ASP A 366 19.38 9.14 18.57
C ASP A 366 18.24 8.15 18.26
N ARG A 367 17.01 8.67 18.19
CA ARG A 367 15.76 7.90 18.05
C ARG A 367 15.45 7.61 16.60
N SER A 368 16.43 7.09 15.86
CA SER A 368 16.21 6.63 14.47
C SER A 368 15.45 5.30 14.49
N ASP A 369 14.25 5.33 15.06
CA ASP A 369 13.37 4.21 15.40
C ASP A 369 12.58 3.76 14.16
N ARG A 370 12.06 2.54 14.20
CA ARG A 370 11.14 2.00 13.18
C ARG A 370 11.68 2.06 11.74
N VAL A 371 13.00 2.05 11.59
CA VAL A 371 13.64 1.96 10.28
C VAL A 371 13.49 0.54 9.76
N GLN A 372 13.06 0.41 8.50
CA GLN A 372 12.90 -0.87 7.81
C GLN A 372 14.01 -1.07 6.78
N VAL A 373 14.64 -2.24 6.83
CA VAL A 373 15.74 -2.67 5.96
C VAL A 373 15.28 -3.93 5.25
N LEU A 374 14.80 -3.80 4.02
CA LEU A 374 14.03 -4.83 3.33
C LEU A 374 14.70 -5.24 2.02
N ASP A 375 14.97 -6.53 1.81
CA ASP A 375 15.32 -7.09 0.50
C ASP A 375 16.52 -6.38 -0.17
N ASN A 376 17.55 -6.05 0.61
CA ASN A 376 18.79 -5.43 0.12
C ASN A 376 19.92 -6.45 0.00
N ASP A 377 20.88 -6.16 -0.87
CA ASP A 377 22.11 -6.91 -1.03
C ASP A 377 23.29 -6.15 -0.42
N PHE A 378 23.87 -6.72 0.63
CA PHE A 378 25.03 -6.16 1.30
C PHE A 378 26.29 -6.95 1.00
N GLY A 379 27.26 -6.28 0.38
CA GLY A 379 28.53 -6.83 -0.04
C GLY A 379 28.62 -7.02 -1.56
N PRO A 380 29.79 -7.44 -2.07
CA PRO A 380 30.99 -7.80 -1.32
C PRO A 380 31.75 -6.58 -0.76
N GLY A 381 32.69 -6.84 0.15
CA GLY A 381 33.73 -5.88 0.50
C GLY A 381 33.34 -4.80 1.51
N ILE A 382 32.29 -4.99 2.30
CA ILE A 382 31.99 -4.14 3.46
C ILE A 382 33.01 -4.45 4.55
N ALA A 383 33.77 -3.43 5.00
CA ALA A 383 34.89 -3.63 5.91
C ALA A 383 34.52 -3.63 7.41
N ALA A 384 33.39 -3.02 7.77
CA ALA A 384 32.76 -3.14 9.08
C ALA A 384 31.46 -3.96 8.99
N GLU A 385 30.56 -3.88 9.97
CA GLU A 385 29.30 -4.60 9.96
C GLU A 385 28.44 -4.17 8.77
N HIS A 386 27.73 -5.12 8.16
CA HIS A 386 26.79 -4.83 7.06
C HIS A 386 25.68 -3.93 7.57
N ILE A 387 25.16 -4.22 8.77
CA ILE A 387 24.19 -3.38 9.49
C ILE A 387 24.63 -3.21 10.95
N ASP A 388 24.82 -1.97 11.40
CA ASP A 388 25.09 -1.67 12.80
C ASP A 388 23.91 -0.90 13.41
N ILE A 389 23.15 -1.59 14.25
CA ILE A 389 21.97 -1.07 14.93
C ILE A 389 22.42 -0.52 16.28
N LYS A 390 22.37 0.79 16.48
CA LYS A 390 22.88 1.40 17.72
C LYS A 390 21.87 1.50 18.84
N GLU A 391 22.42 1.53 20.05
CA GLU A 391 21.70 1.87 21.26
C GLU A 391 20.95 3.21 21.10
N GLY A 392 19.75 3.29 21.65
CA GLY A 392 18.85 4.43 21.46
C GLY A 392 17.76 4.20 20.42
N THR A 393 17.94 3.26 19.49
CA THR A 393 16.93 2.89 18.48
C THR A 393 16.09 1.69 18.92
N HIS A 394 14.85 1.60 18.43
CA HIS A 394 13.97 0.45 18.66
C HIS A 394 12.91 0.26 17.55
N ASP A 395 12.18 -0.86 17.60
CA ASP A 395 11.03 -1.22 16.75
C ASP A 395 11.32 -1.29 15.23
N GLY A 396 12.58 -1.54 14.84
CA GLY A 396 12.94 -1.66 13.42
C GLY A 396 12.76 -3.07 12.86
N ILE A 397 12.77 -3.17 11.53
CA ILE A 397 12.65 -4.46 10.81
C ILE A 397 13.86 -4.64 9.91
N VAL A 398 14.48 -5.81 9.96
CA VAL A 398 15.51 -6.26 9.03
C VAL A 398 15.06 -7.56 8.38
N ARG A 399 14.58 -7.49 7.14
CA ARG A 399 13.94 -8.62 6.47
C ARG A 399 14.45 -8.88 5.07
N GLY A 400 14.66 -10.14 4.72
CA GLY A 400 14.90 -10.55 3.33
C GLY A 400 16.24 -10.12 2.74
N ASN A 401 17.16 -9.59 3.53
CA ASN A 401 18.44 -9.08 3.04
C ASN A 401 19.46 -10.21 2.82
N THR A 402 20.41 -9.98 1.91
CA THR A 402 21.56 -10.87 1.70
C THR A 402 22.86 -10.24 2.21
N PHE A 403 23.75 -11.06 2.78
CA PHE A 403 25.03 -10.61 3.33
C PHE A 403 26.22 -11.43 2.80
N ASP A 404 27.20 -10.75 2.20
CA ASP A 404 28.52 -11.32 1.85
C ASP A 404 29.59 -10.82 2.84
N GLY A 405 29.97 -11.69 3.77
CA GLY A 405 30.92 -11.41 4.84
C GLY A 405 32.40 -11.35 4.43
N GLN A 406 32.77 -11.58 3.17
CA GLN A 406 34.18 -11.68 2.76
C GLN A 406 34.99 -10.40 3.05
N GLY A 407 34.34 -9.24 3.11
CA GLY A 407 34.96 -7.94 3.32
C GLY A 407 35.36 -7.60 4.76
N LEU A 408 34.80 -8.31 5.75
CA LEU A 408 34.90 -7.92 7.17
C LEU A 408 36.35 -7.86 7.64
N SER A 409 36.74 -6.76 8.28
CA SER A 409 38.13 -6.48 8.62
C SER A 409 38.55 -6.97 10.01
N GLY A 410 37.60 -7.07 10.95
CA GLY A 410 37.85 -7.30 12.37
C GLY A 410 38.29 -6.05 13.14
N GLU A 411 38.47 -4.89 12.49
CA GLU A 411 38.78 -3.65 13.18
C GLU A 411 37.55 -3.16 13.96
N ASN A 412 37.71 -2.67 15.19
CA ASN A 412 36.60 -2.24 16.06
C ASN A 412 35.52 -3.30 16.36
N SER A 413 35.85 -4.59 16.20
CA SER A 413 34.90 -5.73 16.29
C SER A 413 34.00 -5.88 15.07
N ALA A 414 34.46 -5.38 13.92
CA ALA A 414 33.91 -5.67 12.59
C ALA A 414 34.03 -7.15 12.21
N ASP A 415 33.27 -8.00 12.89
CA ASP A 415 33.37 -9.46 12.79
C ASP A 415 31.99 -10.15 12.71
N SER A 416 30.92 -9.38 12.43
CA SER A 416 29.56 -9.86 12.21
C SER A 416 28.89 -9.18 11.01
N TRP A 417 27.82 -9.77 10.45
CA TRP A 417 26.98 -9.08 9.46
C TRP A 417 26.09 -8.03 10.13
N ILE A 418 25.48 -8.38 11.26
CA ILE A 418 24.64 -7.46 12.02
C ILE A 418 25.08 -7.40 13.47
N ASP A 419 25.18 -6.17 13.95
CA ASP A 419 25.38 -5.85 15.34
C ASP A 419 24.14 -5.15 15.92
N ALA A 420 23.40 -5.84 16.79
CA ALA A 420 22.17 -5.38 17.41
C ALA A 420 22.41 -4.78 18.81
N LYS A 421 22.52 -3.46 18.89
CA LYS A 421 22.54 -2.69 20.15
C LYS A 421 21.21 -1.97 20.43
N GLY A 422 20.32 -1.90 19.44
CA GLY A 422 18.93 -1.42 19.59
C GLY A 422 18.02 -2.45 20.24
N ASN A 423 16.75 -2.08 20.45
CA ASN A 423 15.74 -2.94 21.05
C ASN A 423 14.61 -3.33 20.11
N ASP A 424 13.98 -4.46 20.40
CA ASP A 424 12.69 -4.82 19.81
C ASP A 424 12.72 -4.89 18.26
N TYR A 425 13.90 -5.17 17.69
CA TYR A 425 14.03 -5.38 16.24
C TYR A 425 13.55 -6.76 15.84
N LEU A 426 12.80 -6.83 14.75
CA LEU A 426 12.52 -8.08 14.05
C LEU A 426 13.54 -8.33 12.95
N ILE A 427 14.32 -9.40 13.07
CA ILE A 427 15.37 -9.79 12.13
C ILE A 427 14.99 -11.14 11.53
N GLU A 428 14.45 -11.14 10.31
CA GLU A 428 13.90 -12.37 9.73
C GLU A 428 14.13 -12.59 8.24
N GLY A 429 14.18 -13.85 7.82
CA GLY A 429 14.23 -14.20 6.40
C GLY A 429 15.51 -13.73 5.68
N ASN A 430 16.55 -13.35 6.42
CA ASN A 430 17.80 -12.88 5.82
C ASN A 430 18.73 -14.06 5.50
N THR A 431 19.58 -13.90 4.50
CA THR A 431 20.57 -14.92 4.09
C THR A 431 21.97 -14.36 4.22
N GLY A 432 22.85 -15.01 4.98
CA GLY A 432 24.23 -14.59 5.14
C GLY A 432 25.22 -15.67 4.74
N SER A 433 26.31 -15.28 4.10
CA SER A 433 27.43 -16.16 3.78
C SER A 433 28.76 -15.52 4.13
N PHE A 434 29.71 -16.35 4.56
CA PHE A 434 31.09 -15.92 4.80
C PHE A 434 32.07 -16.80 4.03
N ALA A 435 33.07 -16.14 3.43
CA ALA A 435 34.24 -16.80 2.89
C ALA A 435 35.50 -16.00 3.24
N ALA A 436 36.58 -16.72 3.55
CA ALA A 436 37.91 -16.11 3.71
C ALA A 436 38.26 -15.21 2.49
N PRO A 437 38.98 -14.08 2.68
CA PRO A 437 39.96 -13.86 3.75
C PRO A 437 39.53 -12.94 4.91
N GLY A 438 38.27 -12.51 5.00
CA GLY A 438 37.81 -11.60 6.06
C GLY A 438 38.01 -12.14 7.49
N THR A 439 37.85 -11.27 8.48
CA THR A 439 37.76 -11.63 9.90
C THR A 439 36.30 -11.77 10.27
N PHE A 440 35.90 -12.91 10.83
CA PHE A 440 34.51 -13.21 11.13
C PHE A 440 34.40 -14.01 12.41
N ALA A 441 33.51 -13.58 13.29
CA ALA A 441 33.24 -14.20 14.58
C ALA A 441 31.86 -14.85 14.58
N ASN A 442 30.81 -14.14 14.17
CA ASN A 442 29.42 -14.63 14.22
C ASN A 442 28.58 -14.04 13.08
N GLY A 443 27.45 -14.64 12.73
CA GLY A 443 26.54 -14.05 11.73
C GLY A 443 25.91 -12.74 12.22
N TYR A 444 25.28 -12.81 13.39
CA TYR A 444 24.58 -11.73 14.07
C TYR A 444 25.07 -11.68 15.52
N GLU A 445 25.29 -10.50 16.08
CA GLU A 445 25.58 -10.32 17.50
C GLU A 445 24.62 -9.33 18.16
N THR A 446 24.33 -9.51 19.44
CA THR A 446 23.76 -8.45 20.28
C THR A 446 24.85 -7.78 21.09
N HIS A 447 24.66 -6.51 21.48
CA HIS A 447 25.56 -5.85 22.43
C HIS A 447 24.79 -4.92 23.39
N ASN A 448 25.13 -4.97 24.68
CA ASN A 448 24.49 -4.14 25.72
C ASN A 448 25.45 -3.05 26.23
N LEU A 449 25.76 -2.07 25.37
CA LEU A 449 26.68 -0.96 25.68
C LEU A 449 26.09 0.10 26.62
N LEU A 450 24.76 0.17 26.70
CA LEU A 450 23.97 0.93 27.65
C LEU A 450 22.98 0.00 28.37
N GLU A 451 22.64 0.36 29.61
CA GLU A 451 21.62 -0.37 30.36
C GLU A 451 20.25 -0.21 29.68
N GLY A 452 19.51 -1.32 29.57
CA GLY A 452 18.21 -1.36 28.91
C GLY A 452 18.25 -1.39 27.38
N PHE A 453 19.43 -1.50 26.75
CA PHE A 453 19.59 -1.57 25.30
C PHE A 453 20.24 -2.88 24.83
N GLY A 454 19.93 -3.32 23.60
CA GLY A 454 20.35 -4.60 23.02
C GLY A 454 19.45 -5.76 23.43
N CYS A 455 18.16 -5.48 23.65
CA CYS A 455 17.18 -6.37 24.29
C CYS A 455 15.90 -6.50 23.45
N GLY A 456 15.11 -7.56 23.65
CA GLY A 456 13.81 -7.75 22.97
C GLY A 456 13.87 -8.05 21.47
N ASN A 457 15.07 -8.18 20.90
CA ASN A 457 15.20 -8.44 19.47
C ASN A 457 14.82 -9.90 19.16
N VAL A 458 14.25 -10.12 17.98
CA VAL A 458 13.73 -11.42 17.54
C VAL A 458 14.42 -11.86 16.26
N TRP A 459 14.98 -13.06 16.26
CA TRP A 459 15.54 -13.71 15.07
C TRP A 459 14.72 -14.91 14.67
N LYS A 460 14.21 -14.95 13.43
CA LYS A 460 13.51 -16.14 12.89
C LYS A 460 13.71 -16.29 11.39
N ASN A 461 13.65 -17.52 10.88
CA ASN A 461 13.74 -17.83 9.45
C ASN A 461 14.99 -17.30 8.72
N ASN A 462 16.10 -16.99 9.42
CA ASN A 462 17.34 -16.58 8.77
C ASN A 462 18.15 -17.81 8.33
N ASP A 463 18.87 -17.73 7.21
CA ASP A 463 19.79 -18.75 6.73
C ASP A 463 21.23 -18.23 6.77
N SER A 464 22.15 -19.02 7.35
CA SER A 464 23.50 -18.57 7.66
C SER A 464 24.56 -19.61 7.31
N ASP A 465 25.44 -19.30 6.37
CA ASP A 465 26.67 -20.07 6.12
C ASP A 465 27.88 -19.33 6.70
N LEU A 466 28.46 -19.86 7.79
CA LEU A 466 29.59 -19.21 8.48
C LEU A 466 30.96 -19.59 7.91
N GLY A 467 31.01 -20.30 6.78
CA GLY A 467 32.23 -20.57 6.01
C GLY A 467 33.29 -21.41 6.73
N GLY A 468 32.93 -22.07 7.83
CA GLY A 468 33.86 -22.85 8.67
C GLY A 468 34.73 -21.97 9.58
N VAL A 469 34.37 -20.69 9.73
CA VAL A 469 35.15 -19.70 10.50
C VAL A 469 34.34 -19.13 11.67
N GLY A 470 33.08 -18.77 11.46
CA GLY A 470 32.24 -18.20 12.52
C GLY A 470 31.82 -19.22 13.58
N ASP A 471 31.65 -18.76 14.81
CA ASP A 471 31.24 -19.56 15.98
C ASP A 471 29.73 -19.81 15.98
N TYR A 472 28.92 -18.76 16.14
CA TYR A 472 27.46 -18.84 16.16
C TYR A 472 26.83 -18.08 14.99
N ALA A 473 25.68 -18.56 14.50
CA ALA A 473 24.87 -17.73 13.60
C ALA A 473 24.40 -16.49 14.35
N ILE A 474 23.82 -16.67 15.54
CA ILE A 474 23.31 -15.57 16.37
C ILE A 474 23.96 -15.67 17.75
N ARG A 475 24.70 -14.65 18.15
CA ARG A 475 25.34 -14.59 19.46
C ARG A 475 24.72 -13.52 20.34
N VAL A 476 24.04 -13.95 21.40
CA VAL A 476 23.47 -13.06 22.42
C VAL A 476 24.54 -12.77 23.48
N SER A 477 24.99 -11.52 23.55
CA SER A 477 26.08 -11.08 24.44
C SER A 477 25.77 -11.23 25.93
N SER A 478 24.51 -11.04 26.33
CA SER A 478 24.11 -11.11 27.72
C SER A 478 22.60 -11.27 27.86
N THR A 479 22.17 -12.36 28.49
CA THR A 479 20.76 -12.57 28.89
C THR A 479 20.39 -11.77 30.14
N SER A 480 21.30 -11.67 31.13
CA SER A 480 21.00 -11.03 32.43
C SER A 480 20.71 -9.53 32.33
N LYS A 481 21.35 -8.82 31.39
CA LYS A 481 21.09 -7.39 31.16
C LYS A 481 19.75 -7.14 30.43
N CYS A 482 19.18 -8.19 29.84
CA CYS A 482 17.92 -8.16 29.12
C CYS A 482 16.86 -9.03 29.81
N ALA A 483 17.01 -9.29 31.12
CA ALA A 483 16.11 -10.19 31.84
C ALA A 483 14.64 -9.75 31.78
N SER A 484 14.38 -8.44 31.71
CA SER A 484 13.02 -7.89 31.57
C SER A 484 12.49 -7.83 30.14
N ASN A 485 13.34 -8.06 29.14
CA ASN A 485 12.97 -8.04 27.73
C ASN A 485 14.00 -8.90 26.94
N PRO A 486 13.92 -10.24 27.01
CA PRO A 486 14.96 -11.11 26.49
C PRO A 486 15.00 -11.10 24.95
N ASN A 487 16.20 -11.26 24.41
CA ASN A 487 16.39 -11.54 22.99
C ASN A 487 15.90 -12.96 22.68
N THR A 488 15.13 -13.13 21.60
CA THR A 488 14.49 -14.40 21.23
C THR A 488 15.06 -14.94 19.92
N VAL A 489 15.57 -16.17 19.93
CA VAL A 489 16.12 -16.85 18.75
C VAL A 489 15.31 -18.08 18.44
N TYR A 490 14.61 -18.11 17.31
CA TYR A 490 13.83 -19.29 16.91
C TYR A 490 14.71 -20.39 16.30
N ASP A 491 14.30 -21.64 16.39
CA ASP A 491 14.96 -22.76 15.70
C ASP A 491 14.68 -22.78 14.18
N SER A 492 13.83 -21.87 13.69
CA SER A 492 13.59 -21.64 12.25
C SER A 492 14.79 -20.99 11.58
N ASN A 493 15.70 -20.42 12.37
CA ASN A 493 16.98 -19.99 11.86
C ASN A 493 17.83 -21.24 11.55
N THR A 494 18.46 -21.22 10.39
CA THR A 494 19.33 -22.29 9.93
C THR A 494 20.77 -21.82 9.93
N VAL A 495 21.68 -22.75 10.20
CA VAL A 495 23.11 -22.49 10.17
C VAL A 495 23.86 -23.64 9.54
N THR A 496 24.83 -23.32 8.70
CA THR A 496 25.80 -24.24 8.13
C THR A 496 27.21 -23.75 8.40
N ASN A 497 28.16 -24.69 8.45
CA ASN A 497 29.58 -24.42 8.62
C ASN A 497 29.95 -23.53 9.83
N ALA A 498 29.19 -23.62 10.93
CA ALA A 498 29.51 -22.98 12.20
C ALA A 498 30.46 -23.82 13.05
N ASN A 499 31.37 -23.16 13.79
CA ASN A 499 32.27 -23.83 14.74
C ASN A 499 31.56 -24.23 16.04
N SER A 500 30.56 -23.45 16.47
CA SER A 500 29.81 -23.72 17.71
C SER A 500 28.36 -24.13 17.45
N GLY A 501 27.60 -23.38 16.64
CA GLY A 501 26.22 -23.75 16.31
C GLY A 501 25.30 -22.59 15.95
N LEU A 502 24.00 -22.74 16.17
CA LEU A 502 23.02 -21.71 15.82
C LEU A 502 23.10 -20.51 16.76
N THR A 503 23.05 -20.73 18.07
CA THR A 503 23.10 -19.68 19.08
C THR A 503 23.64 -20.17 20.41
N ASN A 504 24.04 -19.24 21.28
CA ASN A 504 24.52 -19.50 22.65
C ASN A 504 23.42 -19.40 23.73
N VAL A 505 22.16 -19.19 23.34
CA VAL A 505 20.98 -19.21 24.22
C VAL A 505 20.02 -20.33 23.82
N ALA A 506 18.99 -20.57 24.63
CA ALA A 506 17.92 -21.50 24.25
C ALA A 506 17.21 -21.01 22.97
N VAL A 507 16.86 -21.95 22.09
CA VAL A 507 16.10 -21.66 20.87
C VAL A 507 14.61 -21.88 21.10
N THR A 508 13.79 -21.06 20.45
CA THR A 508 12.32 -21.15 20.48
C THR A 508 11.83 -22.00 19.29
N PRO A 509 11.09 -23.11 19.48
CA PRO A 509 10.65 -23.98 18.39
C PRO A 509 9.78 -23.31 17.30
N SER A 510 9.98 -23.70 16.02
CA SER A 510 9.32 -23.17 14.81
C SER A 510 7.91 -23.69 14.61
N GLY A 511 7.50 -24.68 15.42
CA GLY A 511 6.14 -25.22 15.44
C GLY A 511 5.26 -24.54 16.48
N GLU A 512 5.80 -23.55 17.19
CA GLU A 512 5.10 -22.85 18.25
C GLU A 512 4.88 -21.40 17.80
N THR A 513 3.60 -21.02 17.67
CA THR A 513 3.22 -19.68 18.12
C THR A 513 3.85 -19.50 19.49
N PRO A 514 4.60 -18.42 19.70
CA PRO A 514 5.72 -18.53 20.62
C PRO A 514 5.24 -18.74 22.07
N GLY A 515 6.06 -19.26 22.95
CA GLY A 515 5.57 -19.84 24.21
C GLY A 515 6.68 -20.60 24.89
N ASP A 516 6.65 -20.74 26.19
CA ASP A 516 7.83 -20.78 27.05
C ASP A 516 8.48 -22.16 27.25
N ILE A 517 9.82 -22.23 27.45
CA ILE A 517 10.39 -23.12 28.50
C ILE A 517 11.82 -22.76 28.96
N ASP A 518 11.90 -22.23 30.19
CA ASP A 518 13.08 -22.12 31.10
C ASP A 518 12.94 -23.15 32.26
N PRO A 519 13.94 -23.43 33.14
CA PRO A 519 14.05 -22.70 34.43
C PRO A 519 15.52 -22.54 34.94
N VAL A 520 15.87 -21.61 35.85
CA VAL A 520 15.52 -21.54 37.30
C VAL A 520 15.83 -20.09 37.78
N GLU A 521 14.91 -19.31 38.33
CA GLU A 521 14.16 -19.53 39.58
C GLU A 521 12.69 -19.03 39.43
N GLU A 522 11.79 -20.00 39.27
CA GLU A 522 10.30 -20.01 39.20
C GLU A 522 9.55 -18.70 38.87
N ALA A 523 9.39 -18.44 37.55
CA ALA A 523 8.13 -17.95 36.99
C ALA A 523 7.12 -19.13 36.91
N PRO A 524 5.79 -18.90 37.04
CA PRO A 524 4.81 -19.99 37.05
C PRO A 524 4.86 -20.76 35.73
N SER A 525 4.76 -22.08 35.78
CA SER A 525 4.70 -22.91 34.56
C SER A 525 3.55 -22.46 33.66
N ALA A 526 3.77 -22.38 32.33
CA ALA A 526 2.69 -22.35 31.35
C ALA A 526 1.75 -23.51 31.65
N ASN A 527 0.57 -23.20 32.16
CA ASN A 527 -0.35 -24.20 32.67
C ASN A 527 -1.34 -24.56 31.58
N GLU A 528 -1.29 -25.82 31.12
CA GLU A 528 -2.43 -26.37 30.41
C GLU A 528 -3.58 -26.59 31.41
N THR A 529 -4.65 -25.84 31.24
CA THR A 529 -5.84 -25.94 32.08
C THR A 529 -7.00 -26.52 31.28
N LEU A 530 -7.32 -27.79 31.52
CA LEU A 530 -8.54 -28.42 31.01
C LEU A 530 -9.76 -27.90 31.79
N VAL A 531 -10.73 -27.35 31.06
CA VAL A 531 -12.00 -26.85 31.58
C VAL A 531 -13.16 -27.58 30.93
N THR A 532 -14.25 -27.78 31.67
CA THR A 532 -15.41 -28.60 31.24
C THR A 532 -16.69 -27.77 31.06
N SER A 533 -16.62 -26.46 31.30
CA SER A 533 -17.77 -25.55 31.19
C SER A 533 -17.36 -24.12 30.84
N ILE A 534 -18.28 -23.34 30.26
CA ILE A 534 -18.04 -21.91 29.94
C ILE A 534 -17.67 -21.09 31.17
N SER A 535 -18.22 -21.39 32.35
CA SER A 535 -17.85 -20.67 33.57
C SER A 535 -16.41 -20.96 34.01
N GLN A 536 -15.96 -22.21 33.83
CA GLN A 536 -14.57 -22.59 34.10
C GLN A 536 -13.63 -21.98 33.05
N LEU A 537 -14.03 -21.99 31.77
CA LEU A 537 -13.31 -21.31 30.69
C LEU A 537 -13.12 -19.83 31.01
N GLN A 538 -14.19 -19.11 31.37
CA GLN A 538 -14.08 -17.69 31.74
C GLN A 538 -13.13 -17.48 32.92
N THR A 539 -13.24 -18.30 33.97
CA THR A 539 -12.34 -18.18 35.14
C THR A 539 -10.88 -18.43 34.78
N ALA A 540 -10.62 -19.36 33.85
CA ALA A 540 -9.28 -19.65 33.36
C ALA A 540 -8.74 -18.50 32.52
N ILE A 541 -9.56 -17.92 31.63
CA ILE A 541 -9.18 -16.74 30.82
C ILE A 541 -8.84 -15.56 31.73
N ASP A 542 -9.69 -15.27 32.73
CA ASP A 542 -9.49 -14.15 33.67
C ASP A 542 -8.22 -14.28 34.53
N SER A 543 -7.66 -15.49 34.62
CA SER A 543 -6.49 -15.80 35.45
C SER A 543 -5.26 -16.19 34.63
N ALA A 544 -5.34 -16.13 33.29
CA ALA A 544 -4.30 -16.61 32.41
C ALA A 544 -3.08 -15.68 32.44
N ASP A 545 -1.90 -16.27 32.56
CA ASP A 545 -0.63 -15.60 32.33
C ASP A 545 -0.17 -15.83 30.88
N ALA A 546 0.77 -15.01 30.39
CA ALA A 546 1.31 -15.15 29.03
C ALA A 546 1.85 -16.57 28.77
N GLY A 547 1.47 -17.17 27.65
CA GLY A 547 1.82 -18.55 27.27
C GLY A 547 0.91 -19.64 27.84
N ASP A 548 -0.05 -19.32 28.71
CA ASP A 548 -1.01 -20.32 29.21
C ASP A 548 -1.87 -20.90 28.09
N THR A 549 -2.20 -22.19 28.22
CA THR A 549 -3.11 -22.89 27.30
C THR A 549 -4.36 -23.33 28.05
N ILE A 550 -5.52 -22.87 27.61
CA ILE A 550 -6.81 -23.22 28.18
C ILE A 550 -7.53 -24.14 27.19
N VAL A 551 -7.77 -25.37 27.60
CA VAL A 551 -8.39 -26.41 26.77
C VAL A 551 -9.84 -26.60 27.21
N LEU A 552 -10.81 -26.34 26.32
CA LEU A 552 -12.21 -26.66 26.58
C LEU A 552 -12.50 -28.09 26.10
N GLU A 553 -12.97 -28.94 27.02
CA GLU A 553 -13.39 -30.33 26.75
C GLU A 553 -14.38 -30.39 25.58
N ASP A 554 -14.27 -31.45 24.76
CA ASP A 554 -15.16 -31.65 23.61
C ASP A 554 -16.63 -31.60 24.02
N GLY A 555 -17.44 -30.85 23.27
CA GLY A 555 -18.85 -30.69 23.59
C GLY A 555 -19.55 -29.55 22.87
N THR A 556 -20.82 -29.38 23.18
CA THR A 556 -21.63 -28.26 22.68
C THR A 556 -21.98 -27.32 23.81
N TYR A 557 -21.61 -26.06 23.67
CA TYR A 557 -21.80 -25.03 24.69
C TYR A 557 -22.68 -23.90 24.15
N SER A 558 -23.67 -23.48 24.93
CA SER A 558 -24.52 -22.34 24.56
C SER A 558 -23.98 -21.08 25.21
N VAL A 559 -23.68 -20.07 24.39
CA VAL A 559 -23.19 -18.75 24.80
C VAL A 559 -24.20 -17.70 24.34
N SER A 560 -24.60 -16.81 25.25
CA SER A 560 -25.57 -15.75 24.96
C SER A 560 -24.90 -14.39 24.97
N SER A 561 -25.47 -13.42 24.27
CA SER A 561 -24.96 -12.03 24.27
C SER A 561 -25.06 -11.34 25.63
N SER A 562 -25.85 -11.89 26.57
CA SER A 562 -25.90 -11.44 27.96
C SER A 562 -24.79 -12.02 28.84
N ALA A 563 -24.05 -13.02 28.36
CA ALA A 563 -22.95 -13.69 29.02
C ALA A 563 -21.98 -14.26 27.97
N PRO A 564 -21.30 -13.40 27.19
CA PRO A 564 -20.28 -13.85 26.24
C PRO A 564 -19.04 -14.40 26.97
N ILE A 565 -18.15 -15.04 26.21
CA ILE A 565 -16.79 -15.38 26.70
C ILE A 565 -15.94 -14.13 26.52
N SER A 566 -15.67 -13.41 27.61
CA SER A 566 -14.89 -12.18 27.59
C SER A 566 -13.40 -12.49 27.57
N VAL A 567 -12.67 -11.83 26.67
CA VAL A 567 -11.21 -11.90 26.57
C VAL A 567 -10.68 -10.47 26.68
N ALA A 568 -9.97 -10.17 27.76
CA ALA A 568 -9.38 -8.85 28.00
C ALA A 568 -7.94 -8.99 28.45
N GLY A 569 -7.08 -8.07 28.03
CA GLY A 569 -5.64 -8.24 28.18
C GLY A 569 -5.11 -9.37 27.30
N GLY A 570 -3.96 -9.93 27.65
CA GLY A 570 -3.23 -10.69 26.67
C GLY A 570 -2.05 -11.49 27.16
N GLY A 571 -1.51 -12.29 26.26
CA GLY A 571 -0.17 -12.83 26.41
C GLY A 571 0.91 -11.77 26.20
N SER A 572 2.08 -12.20 25.76
CA SER A 572 3.12 -11.30 25.27
C SER A 572 3.41 -11.60 23.82
N ALA A 573 3.98 -10.64 23.08
CA ALA A 573 4.60 -10.94 21.80
C ALA A 573 5.59 -12.09 22.04
N GLY A 574 5.47 -13.15 21.25
CA GLY A 574 6.05 -14.39 21.71
C GLY A 574 4.96 -15.28 22.26
N ASN A 575 4.57 -15.12 23.51
CA ASN A 575 3.79 -16.08 24.27
C ASN A 575 2.28 -15.77 24.32
N PRO A 576 1.43 -16.06 23.30
CA PRO A 576 0.03 -15.76 23.40
C PRO A 576 -0.66 -16.67 24.41
N VAL A 577 -1.72 -16.17 25.03
CA VAL A 577 -2.67 -17.04 25.71
C VAL A 577 -3.43 -17.83 24.65
N THR A 578 -3.32 -19.16 24.69
CA THR A 578 -4.00 -20.04 23.75
C THR A 578 -5.30 -20.57 24.36
N ILE A 579 -6.43 -20.22 23.77
CA ILE A 579 -7.74 -20.76 24.11
C ILE A 579 -8.09 -21.74 23.00
N LYS A 580 -8.23 -23.02 23.31
CA LYS A 580 -8.44 -24.06 22.30
C LYS A 580 -9.50 -25.09 22.66
N ALA A 581 -10.07 -25.71 21.63
CA ALA A 581 -10.83 -26.94 21.77
C ALA A 581 -9.91 -28.12 22.12
N GLU A 582 -10.42 -29.11 22.86
CA GLU A 582 -9.71 -30.36 23.17
C GLU A 582 -9.31 -31.11 21.90
N THR A 583 -10.25 -31.26 20.96
CA THR A 583 -9.97 -31.68 19.58
C THR A 583 -10.41 -30.62 18.60
N VAL A 584 -9.70 -30.47 17.47
CA VAL A 584 -10.11 -29.58 16.38
C VAL A 584 -11.51 -29.98 15.90
N GLY A 585 -12.44 -29.02 15.95
CA GLY A 585 -13.85 -29.26 15.64
C GLY A 585 -14.67 -29.92 16.77
N GLY A 586 -14.04 -30.33 17.88
CA GLY A 586 -14.68 -31.04 18.99
C GLY A 586 -15.53 -30.15 19.89
N VAL A 587 -15.28 -28.84 19.90
CA VAL A 587 -16.06 -27.86 20.65
C VAL A 587 -16.94 -27.02 19.72
N THR A 588 -18.26 -27.14 19.88
CA THR A 588 -19.23 -26.28 19.19
C THR A 588 -19.76 -25.19 20.12
N LEU A 589 -19.50 -23.92 19.79
CA LEU A 589 -20.13 -22.77 20.43
C LEU A 589 -21.41 -22.39 19.68
N THR A 590 -22.53 -22.45 20.40
CA THR A 590 -23.89 -22.19 19.92
C THR A 590 -24.49 -21.00 20.66
N GLY A 591 -25.67 -20.54 20.20
CA GLY A 591 -26.40 -19.45 20.85
C GLY A 591 -26.26 -18.15 20.09
N SER A 592 -26.30 -17.03 20.82
CA SER A 592 -26.36 -15.70 20.21
C SER A 592 -25.04 -14.93 20.25
N ALA A 593 -23.96 -15.50 20.81
CA ALA A 593 -22.62 -14.91 20.85
C ALA A 593 -21.55 -16.00 20.99
N SER A 594 -20.28 -15.62 21.00
CA SER A 594 -19.14 -16.48 21.37
C SER A 594 -18.12 -15.67 22.20
N PHE A 595 -16.97 -15.34 21.64
CA PHE A 595 -15.93 -14.49 22.23
C PHE A 595 -16.25 -13.00 22.05
N VAL A 596 -15.88 -12.19 23.04
CA VAL A 596 -15.88 -10.72 22.98
C VAL A 596 -14.53 -10.24 23.50
N PHE A 597 -13.85 -9.43 22.70
CA PHE A 597 -12.53 -8.89 23.00
C PHE A 597 -12.63 -7.46 23.52
N ASP A 598 -11.74 -7.09 24.44
CA ASP A 598 -11.64 -5.75 25.04
C ASP A 598 -10.18 -5.47 25.41
N GLU A 599 -9.51 -4.57 24.69
CA GLU A 599 -8.06 -4.31 24.85
C GLU A 599 -7.21 -5.62 24.82
N ALA A 600 -7.62 -6.60 24.02
CA ALA A 600 -6.99 -7.91 24.00
C ALA A 600 -5.71 -7.91 23.15
N HIS A 601 -4.67 -8.64 23.55
CA HIS A 601 -3.47 -8.75 22.73
C HIS A 601 -2.80 -10.11 22.84
N ASP A 602 -2.12 -10.56 21.79
CA ASP A 602 -1.38 -11.83 21.81
C ASP A 602 -2.29 -12.99 22.30
N ILE A 603 -3.41 -13.21 21.60
CA ILE A 603 -4.38 -14.27 21.90
C ILE A 603 -4.48 -15.21 20.71
N LYS A 604 -4.53 -16.52 20.98
CA LYS A 604 -4.84 -17.52 19.97
C LYS A 604 -6.14 -18.23 20.29
N ILE A 605 -7.10 -18.17 19.38
CA ILE A 605 -8.33 -18.97 19.39
C ILE A 605 -8.10 -20.14 18.42
N GLU A 606 -8.28 -21.37 18.90
CA GLU A 606 -7.93 -22.56 18.10
C GLU A 606 -8.96 -23.70 18.16
N GLY A 607 -9.38 -24.17 16.99
CA GLY A 607 -10.09 -25.46 16.83
C GLY A 607 -11.59 -25.44 17.14
N PHE A 608 -12.24 -24.27 17.25
CA PHE A 608 -13.66 -24.19 17.59
C PHE A 608 -14.59 -24.28 16.37
N VAL A 609 -15.78 -24.85 16.56
CA VAL A 609 -16.90 -24.68 15.63
C VAL A 609 -17.82 -23.57 16.13
N LEU A 610 -17.87 -22.47 15.39
CA LEU A 610 -18.62 -21.26 15.73
C LEU A 610 -19.93 -21.20 14.93
N THR A 611 -21.06 -21.27 15.64
CA THR A 611 -22.41 -21.34 15.03
C THR A 611 -23.33 -20.18 15.44
N GLN A 612 -22.79 -19.17 16.13
CA GLN A 612 -23.63 -18.12 16.72
C GLN A 612 -24.42 -17.30 15.70
N SER A 613 -25.45 -16.58 16.16
CA SER A 613 -26.31 -15.76 15.31
C SER A 613 -25.85 -14.31 15.07
N THR A 614 -24.80 -13.86 15.76
CA THR A 614 -24.25 -12.51 15.64
C THR A 614 -22.82 -12.55 15.15
N LYS A 615 -22.37 -11.45 14.54
CA LYS A 615 -20.99 -11.22 14.14
C LYS A 615 -20.01 -11.40 15.30
N LEU A 616 -18.86 -12.04 15.02
CA LEU A 616 -17.67 -12.02 15.86
C LEU A 616 -16.78 -10.84 15.42
N GLU A 617 -16.36 -10.02 16.37
CA GLU A 617 -15.59 -8.80 16.09
C GLU A 617 -14.38 -8.71 17.00
N VAL A 618 -13.21 -8.47 16.40
CA VAL A 618 -12.00 -8.06 17.09
C VAL A 618 -11.88 -6.53 16.98
N PRO A 619 -12.05 -5.78 18.08
CA PRO A 619 -12.04 -4.32 18.07
C PRO A 619 -10.64 -3.74 17.87
N ALA A 620 -10.58 -2.45 17.50
CA ALA A 620 -9.32 -1.77 17.15
C ALA A 620 -8.42 -1.42 18.34
N ASP A 621 -8.91 -1.56 19.57
CA ASP A 621 -8.11 -1.46 20.79
C ASP A 621 -7.37 -2.76 21.12
N SER A 622 -7.64 -3.82 20.37
CA SER A 622 -6.94 -5.10 20.43
C SER A 622 -5.84 -5.19 19.36
N ARG A 623 -4.91 -6.14 19.49
CA ARG A 623 -3.83 -6.41 18.50
C ARG A 623 -3.40 -7.87 18.53
N ALA A 624 -2.74 -8.36 17.47
CA ALA A 624 -2.12 -9.69 17.47
C ALA A 624 -3.06 -10.85 17.89
N ILE A 625 -4.30 -10.83 17.37
CA ILE A 625 -5.29 -11.89 17.62
C ILE A 625 -5.24 -12.91 16.49
N THR A 626 -5.05 -14.17 16.84
CA THR A 626 -4.95 -15.29 15.90
C THR A 626 -6.19 -16.18 15.99
N PHE A 627 -6.84 -16.43 14.85
CA PHE A 627 -7.82 -17.51 14.68
C PHE A 627 -7.17 -18.62 13.86
N SER A 628 -7.13 -19.83 14.40
CA SER A 628 -6.41 -20.96 13.81
C SER A 628 -7.27 -22.23 13.85
N ARG A 629 -7.48 -22.88 12.70
CA ARG A 629 -8.24 -24.14 12.63
C ARG A 629 -9.68 -24.05 13.13
N ASP A 630 -10.29 -22.87 13.04
CA ASP A 630 -11.68 -22.67 13.44
C ASP A 630 -12.64 -22.93 12.26
N GLU A 631 -13.86 -23.38 12.56
CA GLU A 631 -14.95 -23.54 11.61
C GLU A 631 -16.02 -22.47 11.84
N PHE A 632 -16.24 -21.60 10.85
CA PHE A 632 -17.21 -20.50 10.89
C PHE A 632 -18.47 -20.86 10.07
N VAL A 633 -19.48 -21.39 10.77
CA VAL A 633 -20.77 -21.81 10.19
C VAL A 633 -21.93 -21.17 10.97
N PHE A 634 -21.96 -19.85 10.94
CA PHE A 634 -22.87 -19.02 11.74
C PHE A 634 -24.33 -19.26 11.35
N ALA A 635 -25.25 -18.94 12.26
CA ALA A 635 -26.67 -18.99 11.95
C ALA A 635 -26.99 -18.05 10.77
N GLN A 636 -27.97 -18.44 9.95
CA GLN A 636 -28.35 -17.70 8.75
C GLN A 636 -29.06 -16.37 9.12
N SER A 637 -28.27 -15.34 9.37
CA SER A 637 -28.68 -13.97 9.69
C SER A 637 -28.00 -12.95 8.78
N ALA A 638 -28.56 -11.74 8.69
CA ALA A 638 -28.05 -10.64 7.89
C ALA A 638 -26.85 -9.94 8.56
N GLU A 639 -25.83 -10.72 8.94
CA GLU A 639 -24.65 -10.31 9.70
C GLU A 639 -23.37 -10.78 9.00
N HIS A 640 -22.23 -10.16 9.31
CA HIS A 640 -20.91 -10.70 8.96
C HIS A 640 -20.57 -11.89 9.87
N ASN A 641 -19.72 -12.82 9.42
CA ASN A 641 -19.23 -13.87 10.33
C ASN A 641 -18.09 -13.31 11.22
N LEU A 642 -16.95 -12.96 10.64
CA LEU A 642 -15.79 -12.40 11.36
C LEU A 642 -15.46 -10.99 10.85
N MET A 643 -15.24 -10.05 11.78
CA MET A 643 -14.75 -8.70 11.52
C MET A 643 -13.48 -8.43 12.31
N ILE A 644 -12.40 -8.11 11.61
CA ILE A 644 -11.11 -7.74 12.20
C ILE A 644 -10.95 -6.22 12.10
N ARG A 645 -10.71 -5.56 13.24
CA ARG A 645 -10.31 -4.15 13.32
C ARG A 645 -8.96 -3.93 14.00
N ALA A 646 -8.39 -4.99 14.57
CA ALA A 646 -7.13 -5.01 15.27
C ALA A 646 -5.95 -5.21 14.33
N ASP A 647 -4.86 -4.50 14.59
CA ASP A 647 -3.57 -4.68 13.92
C ASP A 647 -2.98 -6.07 14.19
N ASP A 648 -2.10 -6.51 13.30
CA ASP A 648 -1.31 -7.76 13.40
C ASP A 648 -2.13 -9.03 13.61
N SER A 649 -3.43 -9.00 13.29
CA SER A 649 -4.30 -10.16 13.42
C SER A 649 -4.03 -11.19 12.33
N VAL A 650 -4.14 -12.46 12.68
CA VAL A 650 -3.92 -13.59 11.77
C VAL A 650 -5.18 -14.46 11.71
N VAL A 651 -5.61 -14.78 10.49
CA VAL A 651 -6.67 -15.78 10.27
C VAL A 651 -6.08 -16.89 9.41
N GLU A 652 -5.90 -18.06 10.00
CA GLU A 652 -5.20 -19.16 9.36
C GLU A 652 -5.90 -20.51 9.49
N TYR A 653 -5.70 -21.36 8.50
CA TYR A 653 -6.17 -22.76 8.51
C TYR A 653 -7.64 -22.93 8.90
N SER A 654 -8.48 -21.93 8.67
CA SER A 654 -9.88 -21.93 9.12
C SER A 654 -10.84 -22.20 7.97
N TRP A 655 -12.07 -22.62 8.27
CA TRP A 655 -13.10 -22.93 7.27
C TRP A 655 -14.34 -22.06 7.44
N PHE A 656 -14.63 -21.23 6.44
CA PHE A 656 -15.83 -20.40 6.37
C PHE A 656 -16.79 -21.00 5.36
N HIS A 657 -18.01 -21.39 5.78
CA HIS A 657 -18.95 -22.01 4.84
C HIS A 657 -20.44 -21.87 5.16
N GLY A 658 -21.24 -22.23 4.16
CA GLY A 658 -22.68 -22.42 4.28
C GLY A 658 -23.52 -21.14 4.37
N LYS A 659 -22.96 -19.95 4.15
CA LYS A 659 -23.71 -18.69 4.23
C LYS A 659 -24.56 -18.45 2.99
N ASN A 660 -25.85 -18.24 3.18
CA ASN A 660 -26.83 -17.91 2.12
C ASN A 660 -27.57 -16.58 2.36
N THR A 661 -27.12 -15.81 3.35
CA THR A 661 -27.66 -14.49 3.72
C THR A 661 -26.68 -13.36 3.38
N ILE A 662 -27.17 -12.12 3.40
CA ILE A 662 -26.32 -10.93 3.24
C ILE A 662 -25.30 -10.85 4.38
N GLY A 663 -24.11 -10.34 4.07
CA GLY A 663 -22.96 -10.20 4.95
C GLY A 663 -21.77 -11.03 4.46
N VAL A 664 -20.56 -10.51 4.67
CA VAL A 664 -19.32 -11.20 4.30
C VAL A 664 -18.94 -12.33 5.26
N TYR A 665 -18.10 -13.28 4.81
CA TYR A 665 -17.45 -14.21 5.73
C TYR A 665 -16.41 -13.48 6.60
N LEU A 666 -15.47 -12.78 5.96
CA LEU A 666 -14.40 -12.06 6.65
C LEU A 666 -14.32 -10.61 6.19
N GLY A 667 -14.55 -9.68 7.13
CA GLY A 667 -14.30 -8.25 6.94
C GLY A 667 -13.02 -7.83 7.65
N ILE A 668 -12.20 -7.02 7.00
CA ILE A 668 -11.03 -6.38 7.61
C ILE A 668 -11.19 -4.88 7.46
N GLU A 669 -11.17 -4.17 8.57
CA GLU A 669 -11.29 -2.72 8.66
C GLU A 669 -10.31 -2.22 9.74
N GLY A 670 -10.29 -0.94 10.07
CA GLY A 670 -9.53 -0.41 11.21
C GLY A 670 -10.42 0.34 12.20
N ALA A 671 -9.77 1.15 13.03
CA ALA A 671 -10.45 2.08 13.93
C ALA A 671 -11.29 3.10 13.15
N GLY A 672 -12.25 3.70 13.85
CA GLY A 672 -13.11 4.75 13.30
C GLY A 672 -13.81 4.34 12.00
N SER A 673 -13.98 5.30 11.09
CA SER A 673 -14.66 5.10 9.81
C SER A 673 -13.72 5.10 8.59
N THR A 674 -12.48 5.54 8.74
CA THR A 674 -11.54 5.75 7.63
C THR A 674 -10.28 4.90 7.71
N GLU A 675 -9.83 4.49 8.89
CA GLU A 675 -8.54 3.79 9.05
C GLU A 675 -8.60 2.31 8.66
N MET A 676 -7.46 1.67 8.44
CA MET A 676 -7.38 0.22 8.21
C MET A 676 -6.56 -0.43 9.31
N ALA A 677 -6.93 -1.64 9.73
CA ALA A 677 -6.01 -2.49 10.46
C ALA A 677 -4.80 -2.81 9.57
N THR A 678 -3.63 -2.75 10.16
CA THR A 678 -2.33 -2.95 9.54
C THR A 678 -1.74 -4.29 9.95
N GLY A 679 -0.86 -4.86 9.12
CA GLY A 679 -0.18 -6.13 9.43
C GLY A 679 -1.07 -7.38 9.40
N VAL A 680 -2.34 -7.27 8.99
CA VAL A 680 -3.28 -8.40 8.95
C VAL A 680 -2.86 -9.44 7.91
N ARG A 681 -2.84 -10.71 8.32
CA ARG A 681 -2.51 -11.85 7.44
C ARG A 681 -3.63 -12.88 7.41
N VAL A 682 -4.04 -13.28 6.22
CA VAL A 682 -5.08 -14.30 6.00
C VAL A 682 -4.51 -15.39 5.11
N HIS A 683 -4.31 -16.59 5.66
CA HIS A 683 -3.72 -17.67 4.87
C HIS A 683 -4.18 -19.09 5.15
N HIS A 684 -4.10 -19.94 4.13
CA HIS A 684 -4.45 -21.36 4.23
C HIS A 684 -5.89 -21.62 4.68
N ASN A 685 -6.79 -20.66 4.49
CA ASN A 685 -8.21 -20.81 4.83
C ASN A 685 -8.99 -21.43 3.67
N TYR A 686 -10.06 -22.11 4.03
CA TYR A 686 -11.05 -22.62 3.09
C TYR A 686 -12.31 -21.75 3.15
N PHE A 687 -12.70 -21.15 2.03
CA PHE A 687 -13.96 -20.43 1.87
C PHE A 687 -14.84 -21.23 0.92
N SER A 688 -15.96 -21.76 1.41
CA SER A 688 -16.83 -22.59 0.57
C SER A 688 -18.31 -22.28 0.67
N ASP A 689 -19.04 -22.71 -0.36
CA ASP A 689 -20.50 -22.86 -0.35
C ASP A 689 -21.28 -21.58 0.05
N GLN A 690 -20.76 -20.42 -0.37
CA GLN A 690 -21.43 -19.15 -0.20
C GLN A 690 -22.48 -19.01 -1.31
N ASN A 691 -23.77 -19.09 -0.96
CA ASN A 691 -24.86 -19.17 -1.94
C ASN A 691 -25.89 -18.06 -1.76
N PHE A 692 -25.47 -16.90 -1.27
CA PHE A 692 -26.33 -15.72 -1.20
C PHE A 692 -26.75 -15.29 -2.62
N THR A 693 -28.05 -15.16 -2.85
CA THR A 693 -28.59 -14.82 -4.18
C THR A 693 -28.98 -13.35 -4.33
N GLY A 694 -28.59 -12.50 -3.38
CA GLY A 694 -28.84 -11.06 -3.46
C GLY A 694 -27.88 -10.38 -4.41
N ALA A 695 -28.10 -9.08 -4.67
CA ALA A 695 -27.35 -8.36 -5.68
C ALA A 695 -25.98 -7.82 -5.21
N ASN A 696 -25.77 -7.67 -3.90
CA ASN A 696 -24.55 -7.10 -3.31
C ASN A 696 -24.44 -7.49 -1.83
N GLY A 697 -23.21 -7.58 -1.31
CA GLY A 697 -22.90 -7.75 0.11
C GLY A 697 -22.71 -9.19 0.53
N GLY A 698 -22.38 -10.08 -0.42
CA GLY A 698 -22.12 -11.50 -0.18
C GLY A 698 -20.67 -11.89 -0.44
N GLU A 699 -19.72 -10.97 -0.24
CA GLU A 699 -18.29 -11.23 -0.49
C GLU A 699 -17.74 -12.30 0.45
N SER A 700 -16.75 -13.10 0.03
CA SER A 700 -16.05 -14.00 0.97
C SER A 700 -15.12 -13.19 1.85
N ILE A 701 -14.24 -12.39 1.24
CA ILE A 701 -13.36 -11.46 1.95
C ILE A 701 -13.65 -10.03 1.49
N ARG A 702 -13.76 -9.10 2.43
CA ARG A 702 -13.80 -7.66 2.15
C ARG A 702 -12.71 -6.91 2.94
N LEU A 703 -11.74 -6.35 2.21
CA LEU A 703 -10.69 -5.51 2.76
C LEU A 703 -11.12 -4.05 2.70
N GLY A 704 -11.66 -3.52 3.79
CA GLY A 704 -12.12 -2.15 3.91
C GLY A 704 -13.52 -1.91 3.36
N VAL A 705 -13.85 -0.63 3.25
CA VAL A 705 -15.09 -0.08 2.69
C VAL A 705 -14.75 1.24 2.02
N SER A 706 -15.63 1.81 1.18
CA SER A 706 -15.29 2.97 0.36
C SER A 706 -14.68 4.17 1.11
N PRO A 707 -15.09 4.56 2.33
CA PRO A 707 -14.44 5.65 3.06
C PRO A 707 -12.96 5.38 3.38
N ARG A 708 -12.55 4.11 3.44
CA ARG A 708 -11.20 3.63 3.77
C ARG A 708 -10.32 3.40 2.55
N ALA A 709 -10.81 3.75 1.35
CA ALA A 709 -10.15 3.47 0.07
C ALA A 709 -8.67 3.89 0.06
N LEU A 710 -8.36 5.09 0.55
CA LEU A 710 -6.99 5.63 0.50
C LEU A 710 -6.08 5.13 1.62
N SER A 711 -6.63 4.50 2.66
CA SER A 711 -5.84 4.02 3.79
C SER A 711 -5.04 2.79 3.42
N VAL A 712 -3.73 2.87 3.64
CA VAL A 712 -2.78 1.77 3.42
C VAL A 712 -2.96 0.76 4.55
N ALA A 713 -3.30 -0.48 4.19
CA ALA A 713 -3.47 -1.57 5.15
C ALA A 713 -2.26 -2.50 5.20
N GLY A 714 -1.55 -2.69 4.09
CA GLY A 714 -0.46 -3.67 4.04
C GLY A 714 -0.92 -5.12 4.26
N ALA A 715 -2.22 -5.42 4.10
CA ALA A 715 -2.76 -6.74 4.39
C ALA A 715 -2.28 -7.78 3.36
N ILE A 716 -2.01 -9.00 3.84
CA ILE A 716 -1.54 -10.11 3.00
C ILE A 716 -2.60 -11.21 2.99
N ILE A 717 -3.19 -11.46 1.81
CA ILE A 717 -4.17 -12.52 1.56
C ILE A 717 -3.52 -13.57 0.68
N GLU A 718 -3.15 -14.71 1.26
CA GLU A 718 -2.36 -15.71 0.53
C GLU A 718 -2.69 -17.17 0.82
N TYR A 719 -2.45 -18.04 -0.16
CA TYR A 719 -2.66 -19.49 -0.02
C TYR A 719 -4.07 -19.88 0.45
N ASN A 720 -5.11 -19.11 0.13
CA ASN A 720 -6.49 -19.46 0.47
C ASN A 720 -7.20 -20.16 -0.70
N LEU A 721 -8.09 -21.10 -0.38
CA LEU A 721 -8.94 -21.79 -1.35
C LEU A 721 -10.37 -21.24 -1.26
N PHE A 722 -10.92 -20.83 -2.40
CA PHE A 722 -12.30 -20.43 -2.57
C PHE A 722 -12.99 -21.42 -3.52
N GLU A 723 -14.06 -22.07 -3.06
CA GLU A 723 -14.83 -23.01 -3.86
C GLU A 723 -16.33 -22.75 -3.70
N ASN A 724 -17.06 -22.57 -4.79
CA ASN A 724 -18.46 -22.16 -4.74
C ASN A 724 -18.64 -20.83 -3.97
N ALA A 725 -17.72 -19.88 -4.12
CA ALA A 725 -17.85 -18.52 -3.61
C ALA A 725 -18.85 -17.74 -4.48
N ASN A 726 -20.14 -18.02 -4.29
CA ASN A 726 -21.22 -17.58 -5.18
C ASN A 726 -22.10 -16.47 -4.61
N GLY A 727 -21.73 -15.90 -3.47
CA GLY A 727 -22.54 -14.87 -2.80
C GLY A 727 -22.53 -13.52 -3.51
N ASP A 728 -21.45 -13.21 -4.23
CA ASP A 728 -21.21 -11.91 -4.85
C ASP A 728 -20.23 -12.08 -6.03
N PRO A 729 -20.26 -11.24 -7.08
CA PRO A 729 -19.20 -11.21 -8.07
C PRO A 729 -17.81 -10.91 -7.47
N GLU A 730 -17.75 -10.32 -6.27
CA GLU A 730 -16.53 -10.03 -5.52
C GLU A 730 -16.26 -11.15 -4.48
N ALA A 731 -15.60 -12.26 -4.85
CA ALA A 731 -15.16 -13.24 -3.85
C ALA A 731 -14.15 -12.60 -2.90
N ILE A 732 -13.19 -11.85 -3.45
CA ILE A 732 -12.31 -10.94 -2.72
C ILE A 732 -12.58 -9.52 -3.19
N SER A 733 -13.13 -8.69 -2.31
CA SER A 733 -13.35 -7.26 -2.55
C SER A 733 -12.29 -6.43 -1.83
N VAL A 734 -11.41 -5.77 -2.58
CA VAL A 734 -10.40 -4.84 -2.05
C VAL A 734 -10.92 -3.41 -2.11
N LYS A 735 -10.97 -2.74 -0.97
CA LYS A 735 -11.53 -1.39 -0.77
C LYS A 735 -10.61 -0.54 0.13
N SER A 736 -9.30 -0.79 0.03
CA SER A 736 -8.19 -0.10 0.73
C SER A 736 -6.92 -0.16 -0.12
N SER A 737 -5.85 0.50 0.32
CA SER A 737 -4.59 0.61 -0.43
C SER A 737 -3.47 -0.30 0.09
N GLY A 738 -2.47 -0.56 -0.75
CA GLY A 738 -1.21 -1.20 -0.35
C GLY A 738 -1.32 -2.67 0.03
N ASN A 739 -2.34 -3.40 -0.43
CA ASN A 739 -2.55 -4.80 -0.07
C ASN A 739 -1.83 -5.76 -1.04
N THR A 740 -1.51 -6.96 -0.55
CA THR A 740 -0.99 -8.06 -1.37
C THR A 740 -1.95 -9.25 -1.38
N ILE A 741 -2.42 -9.63 -2.57
CA ILE A 741 -3.29 -10.78 -2.81
C ILE A 741 -2.50 -11.77 -3.66
N ARG A 742 -2.03 -12.88 -3.07
CA ARG A 742 -1.11 -13.79 -3.77
C ARG A 742 -1.37 -15.26 -3.56
N TYR A 743 -1.07 -16.08 -4.56
CA TYR A 743 -1.05 -17.55 -4.43
C TYR A 743 -2.38 -18.20 -3.99
N ASN A 744 -3.51 -17.49 -4.12
CA ASN A 744 -4.83 -18.03 -3.82
C ASN A 744 -5.33 -18.90 -4.98
N THR A 745 -6.21 -19.85 -4.68
CA THR A 745 -6.96 -20.61 -5.68
C THR A 745 -8.44 -20.32 -5.55
N ILE A 746 -9.05 -19.76 -6.59
CA ILE A 746 -10.50 -19.55 -6.71
C ILE A 746 -10.99 -20.50 -7.79
N ARG A 747 -11.91 -21.40 -7.46
CA ARG A 747 -12.44 -22.37 -8.44
C ARG A 747 -13.92 -22.61 -8.31
N ASN A 748 -14.58 -22.98 -9.40
CA ASN A 748 -16.02 -23.29 -9.40
C ASN A 748 -16.86 -22.18 -8.75
N SER A 749 -16.44 -20.92 -8.92
CA SER A 749 -16.96 -19.78 -8.17
C SER A 749 -17.54 -18.75 -9.13
N PHE A 750 -18.67 -18.18 -8.75
CA PHE A 750 -19.21 -17.00 -9.42
C PHE A 750 -18.33 -15.77 -9.14
N GLY A 751 -17.85 -15.59 -7.91
CA GLY A 751 -17.01 -14.45 -7.55
C GLY A 751 -15.54 -14.60 -7.94
N GLY A 752 -14.89 -13.47 -8.21
CA GLY A 752 -13.47 -13.34 -8.53
C GLY A 752 -12.74 -12.35 -7.61
N ILE A 753 -11.63 -11.77 -8.09
CA ILE A 753 -10.89 -10.72 -7.34
C ILE A 753 -11.27 -9.35 -7.90
N VAL A 754 -11.71 -8.45 -7.04
CA VAL A 754 -12.08 -7.09 -7.45
C VAL A 754 -11.32 -6.07 -6.63
N LEU A 755 -10.44 -5.32 -7.30
CA LEU A 755 -9.86 -4.08 -6.80
C LEU A 755 -10.92 -3.00 -6.97
N ARG A 756 -11.78 -2.87 -5.96
CA ARG A 756 -13.03 -2.11 -6.04
C ARG A 756 -12.82 -0.64 -5.67
N HIS A 757 -11.96 -0.38 -4.70
CA HIS A 757 -11.48 0.94 -4.30
C HIS A 757 -10.04 0.84 -3.77
N GLY A 758 -9.37 1.99 -3.66
CA GLY A 758 -8.00 2.07 -3.15
C GLY A 758 -6.95 1.83 -4.22
N ASN A 759 -5.70 2.10 -3.86
CA ASN A 759 -4.57 2.21 -4.78
C ASN A 759 -3.42 1.28 -4.37
N ASP A 760 -2.44 1.08 -5.24
CA ASP A 760 -1.17 0.39 -4.91
C ASP A 760 -1.35 -1.06 -4.39
N ASN A 761 -2.38 -1.76 -4.88
CA ASN A 761 -2.61 -3.17 -4.59
C ASN A 761 -1.86 -4.08 -5.56
N THR A 762 -1.28 -5.17 -5.04
CA THR A 762 -0.60 -6.20 -5.82
C THR A 762 -1.42 -7.50 -5.85
N VAL A 763 -1.73 -7.99 -7.06
CA VAL A 763 -2.41 -9.27 -7.32
C VAL A 763 -1.47 -10.16 -8.11
N VAL A 764 -0.81 -11.10 -7.41
CA VAL A 764 0.29 -11.88 -7.98
C VAL A 764 0.14 -13.38 -7.80
N GLY A 765 0.34 -14.16 -8.87
CA GLY A 765 0.42 -15.61 -8.77
C GLY A 765 -0.87 -16.31 -8.30
N ASN A 766 -2.05 -15.71 -8.53
CA ASN A 766 -3.33 -16.33 -8.19
C ASN A 766 -3.81 -17.26 -9.31
N ARG A 767 -4.61 -18.26 -8.93
CA ARG A 767 -5.24 -19.22 -9.85
C ARG A 767 -6.76 -19.05 -9.79
N ILE A 768 -7.39 -18.66 -10.91
CA ILE A 768 -8.84 -18.53 -11.02
C ILE A 768 -9.34 -19.49 -12.11
N ILE A 769 -10.14 -20.49 -11.74
CA ILE A 769 -10.37 -21.68 -12.56
C ILE A 769 -11.86 -22.05 -12.61
N ASP A 770 -12.40 -22.30 -13.81
CA ASP A 770 -13.74 -22.85 -14.03
C ASP A 770 -14.84 -22.09 -13.25
N GLY A 771 -14.95 -20.79 -13.50
CA GLY A 771 -15.82 -19.87 -12.74
C GLY A 771 -16.51 -18.85 -13.64
N SER A 772 -16.99 -17.75 -13.04
CA SER A 772 -17.66 -16.68 -13.81
C SER A 772 -16.93 -15.35 -13.82
N LYS A 773 -16.31 -14.92 -12.71
CA LYS A 773 -15.57 -13.65 -12.67
C LYS A 773 -14.07 -13.88 -12.49
N GLY A 774 -13.28 -13.18 -13.29
CA GLY A 774 -11.82 -13.13 -13.19
C GLY A 774 -11.34 -12.02 -12.24
N ILE A 775 -10.44 -11.17 -12.72
CA ILE A 775 -9.90 -10.01 -11.99
C ILE A 775 -10.53 -8.73 -12.53
N ARG A 776 -11.08 -7.86 -11.67
CA ARG A 776 -11.58 -6.53 -12.07
C ARG A 776 -10.83 -5.42 -11.34
N ILE A 777 -10.53 -4.34 -12.08
CA ILE A 777 -9.61 -3.30 -11.66
C ILE A 777 -10.31 -1.93 -11.70
N TYR A 778 -10.24 -1.19 -10.59
CA TYR A 778 -10.50 0.25 -10.41
C TYR A 778 -9.40 0.81 -9.50
N GLY A 779 -9.20 2.12 -9.48
CA GLY A 779 -8.13 2.74 -8.68
C GLY A 779 -6.75 2.54 -9.32
N ASN A 780 -5.71 3.00 -8.64
CA ASN A 780 -4.45 3.34 -9.26
C ASN A 780 -3.27 2.46 -8.84
N ASP A 781 -2.21 2.48 -9.65
CA ASP A 781 -0.89 1.94 -9.29
C ASP A 781 -0.89 0.43 -9.00
N HIS A 782 -1.84 -0.31 -9.56
CA HIS A 782 -1.98 -1.74 -9.31
C HIS A 782 -1.05 -2.59 -10.15
N ALA A 783 -0.59 -3.70 -9.56
CA ALA A 783 0.22 -4.72 -10.23
C ALA A 783 -0.55 -6.05 -10.33
N ILE A 784 -0.87 -6.49 -11.54
CA ILE A 784 -1.57 -7.74 -11.85
C ILE A 784 -0.63 -8.67 -12.60
N ILE A 785 0.10 -9.50 -11.85
CA ILE A 785 1.31 -10.16 -12.35
C ILE A 785 1.25 -11.68 -12.18
N ASN A 786 1.73 -12.44 -13.16
CA ASN A 786 1.98 -13.88 -13.03
C ASN A 786 0.72 -14.71 -12.67
N ASN A 787 -0.50 -14.21 -12.92
CA ASN A 787 -1.74 -14.92 -12.58
C ASN A 787 -2.12 -15.93 -13.67
N TYR A 788 -2.80 -17.01 -13.27
CA TYR A 788 -3.36 -18.01 -14.16
C TYR A 788 -4.89 -18.00 -14.08
N ILE A 789 -5.56 -17.72 -15.20
CA ILE A 789 -7.02 -17.58 -15.27
C ILE A 789 -7.55 -18.44 -16.42
N ALA A 790 -8.33 -19.46 -16.10
CA ALA A 790 -8.81 -20.40 -17.11
C ALA A 790 -10.25 -20.85 -16.91
N GLY A 791 -11.00 -20.99 -18.01
CA GLY A 791 -12.37 -21.51 -17.99
C GLY A 791 -13.38 -20.57 -17.34
N ILE A 792 -13.14 -19.26 -17.36
CA ILE A 792 -14.08 -18.25 -16.87
C ILE A 792 -15.14 -17.99 -17.94
N ASP A 793 -16.43 -18.10 -17.60
CA ASP A 793 -17.51 -17.94 -18.59
C ASP A 793 -17.73 -16.48 -19.06
N ASP A 794 -17.19 -15.52 -18.32
CA ASP A 794 -17.17 -14.08 -18.63
C ASP A 794 -15.74 -13.58 -18.93
N GLU A 795 -15.36 -12.38 -18.49
CA GLU A 795 -14.05 -11.80 -18.75
C GLU A 795 -12.99 -12.25 -17.73
N ALA A 796 -11.80 -12.60 -18.23
CA ALA A 796 -10.67 -12.99 -17.38
C ALA A 796 -10.05 -11.80 -16.63
N ILE A 797 -9.82 -10.68 -17.31
CA ILE A 797 -9.36 -9.43 -16.68
C ILE A 797 -10.21 -8.27 -17.22
N VAL A 798 -10.80 -7.50 -16.32
CA VAL A 798 -11.59 -6.31 -16.61
C VAL A 798 -10.83 -5.07 -16.18
N VAL A 799 -10.46 -4.24 -17.14
CA VAL A 799 -10.01 -2.86 -16.91
C VAL A 799 -11.25 -1.98 -16.81
N GLY A 800 -11.52 -1.46 -15.61
CA GLY A 800 -12.67 -0.62 -15.34
C GLY A 800 -12.65 0.71 -16.10
N SER A 801 -13.78 1.42 -16.01
CA SER A 801 -13.89 2.85 -16.34
C SER A 801 -14.33 3.60 -15.09
N GLY A 802 -13.99 4.89 -14.99
CA GLY A 802 -14.30 5.72 -13.84
C GLY A 802 -15.50 6.64 -14.05
N THR A 803 -16.21 6.92 -12.96
CA THR A 803 -17.11 8.09 -12.85
C THR A 803 -16.32 9.37 -12.56
N LEU A 804 -15.17 9.22 -11.92
CA LEU A 804 -14.15 10.24 -11.70
C LEU A 804 -12.79 9.63 -12.04
N ARG A 805 -11.75 10.46 -12.02
CA ARG A 805 -10.37 10.05 -12.22
C ARG A 805 -9.87 9.35 -10.95
N ASP A 806 -9.58 10.13 -9.91
CA ASP A 806 -8.99 9.65 -8.66
C ASP A 806 -9.67 10.24 -7.43
N HIS A 807 -9.90 9.41 -6.42
CA HIS A 807 -10.10 9.86 -5.03
C HIS A 807 -8.79 10.41 -4.45
N TYR A 808 -8.87 11.40 -3.56
CA TYR A 808 -7.71 12.10 -2.99
C TYR A 808 -7.86 12.37 -1.49
N GLU A 809 -6.74 12.58 -0.81
CA GLU A 809 -6.73 12.80 0.63
C GLU A 809 -7.37 14.16 0.99
N GLY A 810 -8.16 14.20 2.06
CA GLY A 810 -8.91 15.39 2.46
C GLY A 810 -10.27 15.61 1.78
N GLU A 811 -10.68 14.78 0.82
CA GLU A 811 -12.07 14.80 0.34
C GLU A 811 -13.05 14.17 1.36
N PRO A 812 -14.36 14.50 1.32
CA PRO A 812 -15.34 13.87 2.20
C PRO A 812 -15.36 12.36 1.96
N SER A 813 -15.09 11.54 2.98
CA SER A 813 -14.91 10.09 2.79
C SER A 813 -16.14 9.36 2.20
N ASP A 814 -17.33 9.97 2.29
CA ASP A 814 -18.56 9.48 1.64
C ASP A 814 -18.61 9.69 0.12
N SER A 815 -17.77 10.57 -0.46
CA SER A 815 -17.61 10.72 -1.92
C SER A 815 -16.98 9.48 -2.55
N ARG A 816 -16.20 8.72 -1.77
CA ARG A 816 -15.36 7.60 -2.21
C ARG A 816 -16.13 6.37 -2.70
N ARG A 817 -17.47 6.43 -2.68
CA ARG A 817 -18.38 5.32 -3.07
C ARG A 817 -18.41 5.02 -4.56
N THR A 818 -17.97 5.98 -5.37
CA THR A 818 -17.94 5.91 -6.83
C THR A 818 -16.79 5.03 -7.34
N ASN A 819 -16.66 4.90 -8.67
CA ASN A 819 -15.59 4.14 -9.31
C ASN A 819 -14.53 5.10 -9.84
N ASP A 820 -13.29 4.85 -9.44
CA ASP A 820 -12.11 5.52 -9.98
C ASP A 820 -11.70 4.83 -11.27
N ALA A 821 -11.28 5.63 -12.23
CA ALA A 821 -10.73 5.07 -13.45
C ALA A 821 -9.38 4.39 -13.11
N PRO A 822 -9.07 3.23 -13.69
CA PRO A 822 -7.79 2.60 -13.45
C PRO A 822 -6.64 3.37 -14.08
N ASP A 823 -5.70 3.83 -13.27
CA ASP A 823 -4.51 4.55 -13.74
C ASP A 823 -3.19 3.91 -13.32
N ARG A 824 -2.17 3.95 -14.20
CA ARG A 824 -0.82 3.42 -13.92
C ARG A 824 -0.83 1.94 -13.57
N ILE A 825 -1.67 1.18 -14.28
CA ILE A 825 -1.88 -0.25 -14.01
C ILE A 825 -0.89 -1.08 -14.80
N ARG A 826 -0.32 -2.10 -14.15
CA ARG A 826 0.54 -3.09 -14.79
C ARG A 826 -0.15 -4.45 -14.87
N ILE A 827 -0.24 -5.01 -16.07
CA ILE A 827 -0.78 -6.35 -16.34
C ILE A 827 0.30 -7.14 -17.09
N ALA A 828 1.04 -7.99 -16.37
CA ALA A 828 2.23 -8.66 -16.90
C ALA A 828 2.28 -10.17 -16.62
N LEU A 829 2.82 -10.94 -17.55
CA LEU A 829 3.10 -12.38 -17.35
C LEU A 829 1.87 -13.22 -16.96
N ASN A 830 0.65 -12.79 -17.29
CA ASN A 830 -0.54 -13.57 -16.98
C ASN A 830 -0.80 -14.62 -18.08
N THR A 831 -1.44 -15.73 -17.73
CA THR A 831 -1.92 -16.73 -18.69
C THR A 831 -3.43 -16.89 -18.60
N LEU A 832 -4.11 -16.48 -19.68
CA LEU A 832 -5.56 -16.44 -19.80
C LEU A 832 -6.01 -17.49 -20.83
N VAL A 833 -6.77 -18.51 -20.43
CA VAL A 833 -7.07 -19.66 -21.29
C VAL A 833 -8.56 -20.02 -21.30
N ASN A 834 -9.16 -20.02 -22.49
CA ASN A 834 -10.53 -20.46 -22.75
C ASN A 834 -11.58 -19.73 -21.89
N ASN A 835 -11.38 -18.42 -21.69
CA ASN A 835 -12.34 -17.56 -21.03
C ASN A 835 -13.37 -17.02 -22.04
N GLY A 836 -14.50 -16.50 -21.56
CA GLY A 836 -15.52 -15.82 -22.36
C GLY A 836 -14.90 -14.70 -23.18
N ASP A 837 -14.21 -13.78 -22.48
CA ASP A 837 -13.28 -12.79 -23.04
C ASP A 837 -11.95 -12.82 -22.29
N GLY A 838 -10.86 -12.42 -22.96
CA GLY A 838 -9.52 -12.33 -22.36
C GLY A 838 -9.38 -11.08 -21.48
N ILE A 839 -8.82 -10.01 -22.04
CA ILE A 839 -8.76 -8.69 -21.39
C ILE A 839 -9.85 -7.79 -21.98
N ALA A 840 -10.74 -7.28 -21.13
CA ALA A 840 -11.85 -6.43 -21.55
C ALA A 840 -11.81 -5.06 -20.86
N GLY A 841 -12.29 -4.02 -21.55
CA GLY A 841 -12.44 -2.68 -21.02
C GLY A 841 -13.91 -2.29 -20.82
N GLU A 842 -14.25 -1.72 -19.66
CA GLU A 842 -15.58 -1.17 -19.43
C GLU A 842 -15.81 0.14 -20.21
N THR A 843 -17.04 0.38 -20.68
CA THR A 843 -17.43 1.61 -21.40
C THR A 843 -18.61 2.35 -20.77
N ASN A 844 -19.10 1.87 -19.64
CA ASN A 844 -20.33 2.34 -19.02
C ASN A 844 -20.15 3.66 -18.26
N ARG A 845 -18.92 4.15 -18.07
CA ARG A 845 -18.63 5.42 -17.38
C ARG A 845 -17.77 6.35 -18.24
N THR A 846 -17.71 7.61 -17.83
CA THR A 846 -17.22 8.73 -18.65
C THR A 846 -15.70 8.91 -18.62
N VAL A 847 -15.02 8.37 -17.62
CA VAL A 847 -13.57 8.54 -17.44
C VAL A 847 -12.86 7.27 -17.90
N PRO A 848 -12.04 7.31 -18.97
CA PRO A 848 -11.34 6.15 -19.48
C PRO A 848 -10.13 5.79 -18.59
N PRO A 849 -9.69 4.52 -18.54
CA PRO A 849 -8.43 4.15 -17.90
C PRO A 849 -7.24 4.88 -18.57
N LEU A 850 -6.20 5.16 -17.79
CA LEU A 850 -5.02 5.92 -18.21
C LEU A 850 -3.72 5.16 -17.87
N ASP A 851 -2.73 5.23 -18.76
CA ASP A 851 -1.38 4.70 -18.50
C ASP A 851 -1.37 3.24 -18.03
N VAL A 852 -1.97 2.36 -18.84
CA VAL A 852 -2.01 0.93 -18.55
C VAL A 852 -0.96 0.19 -19.38
N THR A 853 -0.05 -0.50 -18.70
CA THR A 853 0.98 -1.35 -19.29
C THR A 853 0.51 -2.80 -19.34
N ILE A 854 0.37 -3.36 -20.53
CA ILE A 854 -0.07 -4.74 -20.76
C ILE A 854 0.97 -5.49 -21.58
N VAL A 855 1.76 -6.30 -20.90
CA VAL A 855 2.97 -6.89 -21.48
C VAL A 855 3.13 -8.38 -21.19
N ASP A 856 3.67 -9.10 -22.17
CA ASP A 856 4.16 -10.47 -21.97
C ASP A 856 3.11 -11.45 -21.38
N ASN A 857 1.83 -11.25 -21.72
CA ASN A 857 0.74 -12.16 -21.34
C ASN A 857 0.49 -13.21 -22.44
N ILE A 858 0.09 -14.43 -22.07
CA ILE A 858 -0.52 -15.40 -22.98
C ILE A 858 -2.04 -15.27 -22.90
N ILE A 859 -2.70 -15.08 -24.04
CA ILE A 859 -4.17 -15.06 -24.13
C ILE A 859 -4.62 -16.01 -25.23
N GLN A 860 -5.26 -17.11 -24.84
CA GLN A 860 -5.72 -18.17 -25.73
C GLN A 860 -7.23 -18.39 -25.58
N GLY A 861 -7.99 -18.36 -26.67
CA GLY A 861 -9.45 -18.55 -26.63
C GLY A 861 -10.10 -18.86 -27.97
N ALA A 862 -11.23 -19.56 -27.94
CA ALA A 862 -11.97 -19.96 -29.14
C ALA A 862 -13.16 -19.06 -29.47
N THR A 863 -13.70 -18.36 -28.48
CA THR A 863 -14.91 -17.51 -28.55
C THR A 863 -14.62 -16.13 -27.95
N GLY A 864 -15.51 -15.16 -28.17
CA GLY A 864 -15.33 -13.80 -27.68
C GLY A 864 -14.16 -13.06 -28.33
N SER A 865 -13.55 -12.18 -27.55
CA SER A 865 -12.39 -11.35 -27.88
C SER A 865 -11.23 -11.68 -26.94
N LEU A 866 -10.03 -11.78 -27.50
CA LEU A 866 -8.80 -11.99 -26.74
C LEU A 866 -8.39 -10.71 -25.98
N ALA A 867 -8.50 -9.54 -26.60
CA ALA A 867 -8.28 -8.27 -25.92
C ALA A 867 -9.10 -7.13 -26.56
N ASP A 868 -10.16 -6.67 -25.89
CA ASP A 868 -11.02 -5.58 -26.35
C ASP A 868 -11.22 -4.52 -25.26
N VAL A 869 -10.39 -3.49 -25.31
CA VAL A 869 -10.37 -2.36 -24.38
C VAL A 869 -10.70 -1.07 -25.15
N PRO A 870 -11.98 -0.75 -25.39
CA PRO A 870 -12.39 0.36 -26.27
C PRO A 870 -11.99 1.76 -25.78
N LEU A 871 -11.79 1.94 -24.47
CA LEU A 871 -11.33 3.18 -23.86
C LEU A 871 -9.86 3.02 -23.48
N MET A 872 -8.95 3.58 -24.27
CA MET A 872 -7.50 3.55 -24.02
C MET A 872 -6.93 4.96 -24.05
N GLN A 873 -6.37 5.41 -22.94
CA GLN A 873 -5.53 6.61 -22.88
C GLN A 873 -4.13 6.20 -22.42
N ASP A 874 -3.13 6.44 -23.26
CA ASP A 874 -1.71 6.15 -22.99
C ASP A 874 -1.38 4.69 -22.62
N PHE A 875 -2.11 3.73 -23.21
CA PHE A 875 -1.82 2.32 -23.01
C PHE A 875 -0.52 1.91 -23.71
N TYR A 876 0.28 1.11 -23.02
CA TYR A 876 1.48 0.48 -23.56
C TYR A 876 1.28 -1.04 -23.68
N TRP A 877 1.31 -1.54 -24.92
CA TRP A 877 1.15 -2.98 -25.20
C TRP A 877 2.43 -3.54 -25.83
N ARG A 878 2.93 -4.67 -25.33
CA ARG A 878 4.09 -5.34 -25.96
C ARG A 878 4.24 -6.82 -25.58
N GLY A 879 4.80 -7.62 -26.48
CA GLY A 879 5.23 -9.00 -26.17
C GLY A 879 4.14 -10.02 -25.86
N ASN A 880 2.86 -9.63 -25.87
CA ASN A 880 1.75 -10.54 -25.63
C ASN A 880 1.64 -11.62 -26.74
N ILE A 881 1.20 -12.82 -26.39
CA ILE A 881 0.91 -13.90 -27.33
C ILE A 881 -0.60 -14.13 -27.39
N LEU A 882 -1.19 -14.00 -28.58
CA LEU A 882 -2.60 -14.27 -28.86
C LEU A 882 -2.79 -15.55 -29.67
N TRP A 883 -3.71 -16.42 -29.26
CA TRP A 883 -4.01 -17.67 -29.99
C TRP A 883 -5.48 -18.12 -29.92
N GLY A 884 -5.90 -18.89 -30.95
CA GLY A 884 -7.24 -19.48 -31.04
C GLY A 884 -8.17 -18.79 -32.04
N SER A 885 -9.44 -19.20 -32.12
CA SER A 885 -10.41 -18.69 -33.10
C SER A 885 -11.15 -17.42 -32.65
N ALA A 886 -10.98 -16.99 -31.40
CA ALA A 886 -11.53 -15.73 -30.90
C ALA A 886 -10.97 -14.52 -31.66
N SER A 887 -11.74 -13.43 -31.68
CA SER A 887 -11.30 -12.15 -32.24
C SER A 887 -10.08 -11.64 -31.50
N ASP A 888 -9.17 -10.92 -32.17
CA ASP A 888 -8.11 -10.20 -31.45
C ASP A 888 -8.67 -9.08 -30.56
N GLY A 889 -9.88 -8.61 -30.86
CA GLY A 889 -10.45 -7.39 -30.29
C GLY A 889 -9.78 -6.15 -30.89
N ASN A 890 -9.48 -5.15 -30.06
CA ASN A 890 -8.94 -3.86 -30.50
C ASN A 890 -7.48 -3.61 -30.08
N ILE A 891 -6.82 -4.61 -29.49
CA ILE A 891 -5.40 -4.57 -29.16
C ILE A 891 -4.53 -4.11 -30.35
N PRO A 892 -3.62 -3.14 -30.17
CA PRO A 892 -2.76 -2.65 -31.24
C PRO A 892 -1.87 -3.75 -31.84
N LYS A 893 -1.69 -3.74 -33.16
CA LYS A 893 -0.94 -4.81 -33.85
C LYS A 893 0.52 -4.96 -33.39
N ALA A 894 1.13 -3.88 -32.90
CA ALA A 894 2.49 -3.91 -32.37
C ALA A 894 2.58 -4.54 -30.97
N GLY A 895 1.45 -4.65 -30.26
CA GLY A 895 1.39 -5.11 -28.88
C GLY A 895 1.40 -6.62 -28.69
N TYR A 896 1.25 -7.39 -29.77
CA TYR A 896 1.16 -8.85 -29.69
C TYR A 896 1.72 -9.59 -30.91
N SER A 897 2.05 -10.86 -30.71
CA SER A 897 2.25 -11.85 -31.76
C SER A 897 1.08 -12.83 -31.81
N ARG A 898 0.67 -13.23 -33.02
CA ARG A 898 -0.28 -14.34 -33.22
C ARG A 898 0.52 -15.61 -33.45
N SER A 899 0.76 -16.36 -32.39
CA SER A 899 1.51 -17.62 -32.42
C SER A 899 0.85 -18.63 -31.49
N ASN A 900 0.97 -19.93 -31.82
CA ASN A 900 0.42 -20.98 -30.95
C ASN A 900 1.34 -21.16 -29.74
N PRO A 901 0.92 -20.82 -28.50
CA PRO A 901 1.73 -21.00 -27.29
C PRO A 901 1.94 -22.47 -26.90
N GLN A 902 1.38 -23.41 -27.67
CA GLN A 902 1.53 -24.85 -27.47
C GLN A 902 1.10 -25.28 -26.05
N LEU A 903 0.03 -24.67 -25.53
CA LEU A 903 -0.49 -25.03 -24.23
C LEU A 903 -1.09 -26.44 -24.26
N ALA A 904 -0.76 -27.25 -23.26
CA ALA A 904 -1.36 -28.56 -23.01
C ALA A 904 -1.73 -28.69 -21.53
N GLN A 905 -2.81 -29.41 -21.24
CA GLN A 905 -3.20 -29.68 -19.86
C GLN A 905 -2.28 -30.72 -19.23
N ASP A 906 -1.86 -30.47 -17.98
CA ASP A 906 -1.24 -31.47 -17.13
C ASP A 906 -2.27 -32.39 -16.47
N ALA A 907 -1.80 -33.28 -15.59
CA ALA A 907 -2.65 -34.20 -14.84
C ALA A 907 -3.64 -33.51 -13.88
N ALA A 908 -3.36 -32.26 -13.49
CA ALA A 908 -4.22 -31.43 -12.66
C ALA A 908 -5.17 -30.55 -13.49
N GLY A 909 -5.17 -30.68 -14.82
CA GLY A 909 -5.99 -29.89 -15.73
C GLY A 909 -5.45 -28.49 -16.02
N THR A 910 -4.25 -28.14 -15.54
CA THR A 910 -3.62 -26.82 -15.73
C THR A 910 -2.98 -26.74 -17.11
N TRP A 911 -3.31 -25.68 -17.87
CA TRP A 911 -2.73 -25.43 -19.19
C TRP A 911 -1.31 -24.88 -19.07
N ARG A 912 -0.35 -25.57 -19.70
CA ARG A 912 1.08 -25.27 -19.61
C ARG A 912 1.75 -25.19 -20.98
N PRO A 913 2.70 -24.27 -21.19
CA PRO A 913 3.51 -24.26 -22.41
C PRO A 913 4.31 -25.56 -22.56
N GLY A 914 4.30 -26.13 -23.77
CA GLY A 914 5.16 -27.26 -24.11
C GLY A 914 6.62 -26.85 -24.29
N SER A 915 7.52 -27.84 -24.32
CA SER A 915 8.98 -27.63 -24.40
C SER A 915 9.51 -26.94 -25.67
N THR A 916 8.64 -26.68 -26.65
CA THR A 916 8.98 -25.97 -27.89
C THR A 916 8.12 -24.73 -28.09
N SER A 917 7.49 -24.26 -27.01
CA SER A 917 6.57 -23.13 -27.06
C SER A 917 7.28 -21.87 -27.55
N PRO A 918 6.62 -21.05 -28.39
CA PRO A 918 7.14 -19.73 -28.75
C PRO A 918 7.11 -18.73 -27.58
N ALA A 919 6.56 -19.11 -26.42
CA ALA A 919 6.61 -18.31 -25.21
C ALA A 919 7.98 -18.38 -24.50
N ILE A 920 8.80 -19.39 -24.81
CA ILE A 920 10.05 -19.66 -24.10
C ILE A 920 11.07 -18.54 -24.35
N ASP A 921 11.64 -18.00 -23.28
CA ASP A 921 12.62 -16.90 -23.30
C ASP A 921 12.18 -15.71 -24.18
N ALA A 922 10.87 -15.46 -24.25
CA ALA A 922 10.28 -14.54 -25.22
C ALA A 922 9.68 -13.28 -24.60
N ALA A 923 9.73 -13.13 -23.27
CA ALA A 923 9.30 -11.91 -22.60
C ALA A 923 10.06 -10.71 -23.17
N ASN A 924 9.30 -9.67 -23.50
CA ASN A 924 9.81 -8.50 -24.16
C ASN A 924 10.40 -7.49 -23.18
N GLN A 925 9.79 -7.37 -22.01
CA GLN A 925 10.27 -6.49 -20.96
C GLN A 925 11.39 -7.17 -20.17
N THR A 926 12.44 -6.42 -19.86
CA THR A 926 13.69 -6.95 -19.29
C THR A 926 13.80 -6.78 -17.79
N ASN A 927 12.82 -6.15 -17.15
CA ASN A 927 12.85 -5.80 -15.73
C ASN A 927 11.67 -6.45 -14.98
N HIS A 928 11.24 -7.64 -15.42
CA HIS A 928 10.20 -8.40 -14.73
C HIS A 928 10.66 -8.90 -13.35
N ASP A 929 11.97 -9.08 -13.19
CA ASP A 929 12.64 -9.46 -11.94
C ASP A 929 12.49 -8.41 -10.83
N ASP A 930 12.24 -7.14 -11.18
CA ASP A 930 11.83 -6.10 -10.23
C ASP A 930 10.46 -6.41 -9.58
N TRP A 931 9.65 -7.31 -10.17
CA TRP A 931 8.23 -7.49 -9.81
C TRP A 931 7.88 -8.91 -9.39
N VAL A 932 8.52 -9.91 -10.00
CA VAL A 932 8.32 -11.32 -9.69
C VAL A 932 9.55 -12.11 -10.08
N THR A 933 10.04 -12.95 -9.17
CA THR A 933 11.26 -13.74 -9.37
C THR A 933 11.00 -15.20 -9.69
N ASP A 934 9.75 -15.65 -9.55
CA ASP A 934 9.33 -17.04 -9.78
C ASP A 934 8.06 -17.15 -10.63
N ASP A 935 7.82 -18.33 -11.19
CA ASP A 935 6.62 -18.65 -11.95
C ASP A 935 5.44 -18.98 -11.00
N ILE A 936 4.26 -19.15 -11.58
CA ILE A 936 3.02 -19.48 -10.84
C ILE A 936 3.18 -20.73 -9.95
N ASP A 937 4.07 -21.65 -10.29
CA ASP A 937 4.37 -22.87 -9.53
C ASP A 937 5.57 -22.73 -8.57
N GLY A 938 6.09 -21.52 -8.39
CA GLY A 938 7.21 -21.24 -7.49
C GLY A 938 8.55 -21.72 -8.01
N ARG A 939 8.69 -21.84 -9.34
CA ARG A 939 9.99 -22.11 -9.97
C ARG A 939 10.67 -20.79 -10.28
N ALA A 940 11.92 -20.64 -9.86
CA ALA A 940 12.70 -19.45 -10.17
C ALA A 940 12.77 -19.21 -11.69
N ARG A 941 12.62 -17.95 -12.08
CA ARG A 941 12.85 -17.47 -13.44
C ARG A 941 14.27 -16.94 -13.54
N SER A 942 14.94 -17.17 -14.66
CA SER A 942 16.32 -16.72 -14.83
C SER A 942 16.59 -16.35 -16.29
N GLY A 943 17.33 -15.27 -16.52
CA GLY A 943 17.56 -14.79 -17.87
C GLY A 943 16.33 -14.08 -18.43
N THR A 944 16.00 -14.32 -19.71
CA THR A 944 14.78 -13.78 -20.30
C THR A 944 13.61 -14.66 -19.90
N PHE A 945 12.57 -14.08 -19.30
CA PHE A 945 11.45 -14.87 -18.82
C PHE A 945 10.62 -15.45 -19.97
N ASP A 946 9.90 -16.52 -19.67
CA ASP A 946 8.83 -16.99 -20.54
C ASP A 946 7.63 -16.03 -20.50
N VAL A 947 6.99 -15.82 -21.65
CA VAL A 947 5.72 -15.08 -21.75
C VAL A 947 4.63 -15.88 -21.02
N GLY A 948 3.82 -15.21 -20.20
CA GLY A 948 2.80 -15.84 -19.37
C GLY A 948 3.32 -16.33 -18.02
N SER A 949 2.47 -17.04 -17.29
CA SER A 949 2.64 -17.24 -15.85
C SER A 949 3.51 -18.44 -15.49
N HIS A 950 3.89 -19.26 -16.48
CA HIS A 950 4.69 -20.46 -16.28
C HIS A 950 6.07 -20.28 -16.90
N GLU A 951 7.07 -20.86 -16.26
CA GLU A 951 8.41 -21.02 -16.83
C GLU A 951 8.60 -22.47 -17.29
N VAL A 952 9.04 -22.67 -18.53
CA VAL A 952 9.36 -24.00 -19.07
C VAL A 952 10.71 -24.45 -18.55
N THR A 953 10.68 -25.20 -17.45
CA THR A 953 11.88 -25.71 -16.79
C THR A 953 11.69 -27.15 -16.31
N THR A 954 12.81 -27.82 -16.01
CA THR A 954 12.81 -29.14 -15.36
C THR A 954 12.76 -29.05 -13.84
N ALA A 955 12.78 -27.85 -13.26
CA ALA A 955 12.68 -27.66 -11.81
C ALA A 955 11.35 -28.17 -11.26
N ALA A 956 11.37 -28.67 -10.03
CA ALA A 956 10.16 -29.13 -9.36
C ALA A 956 9.25 -27.95 -9.03
N ALA A 957 7.94 -28.13 -9.20
CA ALA A 957 6.97 -27.17 -8.68
C ALA A 957 7.00 -27.18 -7.16
N THR A 958 6.97 -26.01 -6.55
CA THR A 958 6.79 -25.82 -5.10
C THR A 958 5.38 -25.32 -4.77
N ARG A 959 4.63 -24.86 -5.77
CA ARG A 959 3.22 -24.44 -5.67
C ARG A 959 2.36 -25.14 -6.72
N ALA A 960 1.11 -25.39 -6.36
CA ALA A 960 0.09 -26.00 -7.20
C ALA A 960 -1.27 -25.33 -6.92
N PRO A 961 -2.32 -25.55 -7.75
CA PRO A 961 -3.68 -25.20 -7.37
C PRO A 961 -4.04 -25.85 -6.04
N LEU A 962 -4.53 -25.06 -5.09
CA LEU A 962 -4.83 -25.52 -3.74
C LEU A 962 -6.01 -26.48 -3.74
N THR A 963 -5.96 -27.42 -2.81
CA THR A 963 -6.99 -28.40 -2.51
C THR A 963 -7.38 -28.31 -1.04
N THR A 964 -8.43 -29.03 -0.64
CA THR A 964 -8.84 -29.11 0.76
C THR A 964 -7.82 -29.84 1.65
N ALA A 965 -6.76 -30.42 1.09
CA ALA A 965 -5.64 -30.95 1.88
C ALA A 965 -4.66 -29.85 2.30
N ASP A 966 -4.63 -28.74 1.57
CA ASP A 966 -3.69 -27.64 1.80
C ASP A 966 -4.28 -26.54 2.70
N VAL A 967 -5.59 -26.55 2.92
CA VAL A 967 -6.33 -25.48 3.60
C VAL A 967 -7.37 -25.98 4.61
N GLY A 968 -7.78 -25.10 5.52
CA GLY A 968 -8.82 -25.38 6.51
C GLY A 968 -8.34 -26.19 7.72
N PRO A 969 -9.24 -26.50 8.67
CA PRO A 969 -8.87 -26.97 10.01
C PRO A 969 -8.08 -28.27 10.06
N GLU A 970 -8.24 -29.11 9.03
CA GLU A 970 -7.62 -30.42 8.91
C GLU A 970 -6.33 -30.42 8.09
N ALA A 971 -5.91 -29.27 7.53
CA ALA A 971 -4.70 -29.20 6.72
C ALA A 971 -3.44 -29.43 7.57
N GLY A 972 -2.55 -30.29 7.05
CA GLY A 972 -1.34 -30.77 7.73
C GLY A 972 -0.63 -31.85 6.94
#